data_AF-A0A9N9GS90-F1
#
_entry.id   AF-A0A9N9GS90-F1
#
_cell.length_a   1.000
_cell.length_b   1.000
_cell.length_c   1.000
_cell.angle_alpha   90.00
_cell.angle_beta   90.00
_cell.angle_gamma   90.00
#
_symmetry.space_group_name_H-M   'P 1'
#
loop_
_entity.id
_entity.type
_entity.pdbx_description
1 polymer ?
#
loop_
_entity_poly.entity_id
_entity_poly.type
_entity_poly.pdbx_seq_one_letter_code
_entity_poly.pdbx_strand_id
1 'polypeptide(L)'
;DRGYSALSPGYLSFSPGALIEVTENPPGRFWGKLDEHVQGWIAPKVLNTCLYSADFLDEEFSVESQESAENVSNTSTLVFNGSKLAFPQNDKSDFLQLRVDPEFAYFDRTGYISVLSSFEENVLLFLRPRRFGKSLTLSMLAYFHGVEHRKHYDNLFKGLAIDQYVQAGTVIPYQYLVLSLDFSAFNRDPDPKIAKAGLFNMINRAIGKFYTTYANNAIDSLNRCVNVVQFALRTAEGVINHQLTGVKGIYLLADEYDASANEYLNLNNTTSYDNIHKGQSSLKDFWACVKSSMGYQRIIKCFITGVLPLSLDGATSGFNIATNVSDEEELAGFCGLSYGDVRSALKAFCKNGDVEKHFRIMVQHYNGYSFSPYTAAQRVFNTNTCLEYLQTLLMNEPINPSNPSNWETSETLLQMLACSPIATDILEKVGGRNSAFDSDLWHNPIKYDTLPLQFRFSDLKKDATRNKEAWLSFMRYAGGLTYAKEEPGKQLQIPNLVQVQRFAMAVLDRYQLRVMDIEEGLRKIATTGDISQLLGCYERLMSQRDVDYSDFDKNEEHHRDSIYYTLLRNPLLQGHVNGDNGQIDLVIEIPSTSNTIIIEFKVIKIDFLNIAGADRLRKASTLEGYSSADDVLQILFGSWDIIRAGNSIIRWITLPGGPAAQLASYWNGPQVADMRSQGHVSAFLVVIVGSRKVLFSRLNDNGQLENFNFACPISG
;
A
#
# COMPACT_ATOMS: atom_id res chain seq x y z
N ASP A 1 -16.84 -28.71 25.21
CA ASP A 1 -17.73 -27.90 26.05
C ASP A 1 -16.96 -26.82 26.79
N ARG A 2 -17.32 -25.57 26.46
CA ARG A 2 -17.16 -24.28 27.17
C ARG A 2 -15.74 -23.75 27.50
N GLY A 3 -15.43 -22.56 26.97
CA GLY A 3 -14.39 -21.71 27.57
C GLY A 3 -13.77 -20.55 26.76
N TYR A 4 -14.32 -20.10 25.63
CA TYR A 4 -13.91 -18.82 25.01
C TYR A 4 -15.06 -17.82 25.12
N SER A 5 -14.99 -16.94 26.11
CA SER A 5 -15.82 -15.73 26.16
C SER A 5 -15.28 -14.75 25.13
N ALA A 6 -16.09 -14.43 24.13
CA ALA A 6 -15.86 -13.38 23.16
C ALA A 6 -15.60 -12.05 23.87
N LEU A 7 -14.41 -11.47 23.66
CA LEU A 7 -14.21 -10.03 23.82
C LEU A 7 -14.78 -9.38 22.55
N SER A 8 -15.96 -8.79 22.68
CA SER A 8 -16.50 -7.84 21.72
C SER A 8 -15.52 -6.68 21.52
N PRO A 9 -15.20 -6.23 20.29
CA PRO A 9 -14.62 -4.92 20.11
C PRO A 9 -15.70 -3.90 20.47
N GLY A 10 -15.52 -3.21 21.60
CA GLY A 10 -16.38 -2.11 21.99
C GLY A 10 -16.19 -0.94 21.03
N TYR A 11 -17.00 -0.87 19.99
CA TYR A 11 -17.21 0.35 19.23
C TYR A 11 -18.10 1.27 20.07
N LEU A 12 -17.53 2.35 20.59
CA LEU A 12 -18.30 3.44 21.18
C LEU A 12 -18.52 4.51 20.10
N SER A 13 -19.79 4.70 19.74
CA SER A 13 -20.26 5.88 19.02
C SER A 13 -19.94 7.14 19.83
N PHE A 14 -19.27 8.11 19.23
CA PHE A 14 -19.25 9.47 19.78
C PHE A 14 -20.68 10.04 19.71
N SER A 15 -21.21 10.52 20.84
CA SER A 15 -22.43 11.32 20.85
C SER A 15 -22.17 12.64 20.12
N PRO A 16 -22.96 13.04 19.11
CA PRO A 16 -22.77 14.31 18.42
C PRO A 16 -23.18 15.43 19.37
N GLY A 17 -22.19 16.16 19.89
CA GLY A 17 -22.42 17.12 20.97
C GLY A 17 -21.31 18.15 21.13
N ALA A 18 -20.89 18.80 20.04
CA ALA A 18 -20.34 20.15 20.04
C ALA A 18 -20.26 20.66 18.60
N LEU A 19 -21.20 21.51 18.20
CA LEU A 19 -21.00 22.43 17.08
C LEU A 19 -19.93 23.43 17.52
N ILE A 20 -18.77 23.43 16.85
CA ILE A 20 -17.74 24.45 17.06
C ILE A 20 -18.05 25.62 16.13
N GLU A 21 -18.33 26.78 16.73
CA GLU A 21 -18.42 28.06 16.04
C GLU A 21 -17.04 28.43 15.51
N VAL A 22 -16.92 28.58 14.18
CA VAL A 22 -15.71 29.05 13.50
C VAL A 22 -15.53 30.53 13.81
N THR A 23 -14.52 30.87 14.61
CA THR A 23 -13.96 32.22 14.64
C THR A 23 -12.66 32.21 13.85
N GLU A 24 -12.67 32.90 12.70
CA GLU A 24 -11.50 33.15 11.87
C GLU A 24 -10.45 33.91 12.71
N ASN A 25 -9.31 33.26 12.99
CA ASN A 25 -8.10 33.96 13.40
C ASN A 25 -7.09 33.90 12.24
N PRO A 26 -6.48 35.03 11.84
CA PRO A 26 -5.71 35.12 10.61
C PRO A 26 -4.39 34.34 10.69
N PRO A 27 -3.87 33.84 9.55
CA PRO A 27 -2.68 33.00 9.51
C PRO A 27 -1.45 33.81 9.90
N GLY A 28 -0.92 33.58 11.09
CA GLY A 28 0.43 33.97 11.46
C GLY A 28 1.43 33.30 10.52
N ARG A 29 2.12 34.10 9.70
CA ARG A 29 3.19 33.65 8.80
C ARG A 29 4.33 33.03 9.62
N PHE A 30 4.41 31.69 9.66
CA PHE A 30 5.59 30.98 10.13
C PHE A 30 6.71 31.09 9.09
N TRP A 31 7.77 31.84 9.41
CA TRP A 31 9.04 31.85 8.67
C TRP A 31 10.12 31.21 9.53
N GLY A 32 10.35 29.93 9.26
CA GLY A 32 11.51 29.15 9.67
C GLY A 32 11.46 27.88 8.84
N LYS A 33 12.45 27.63 7.98
CA LYS A 33 12.55 26.35 7.28
C LYS A 33 12.70 25.27 8.35
N LEU A 34 11.62 24.55 8.65
CA LEU A 34 11.69 23.27 9.34
C LEU A 34 12.71 22.40 8.60
N ASP A 35 13.62 21.78 9.35
CA ASP A 35 14.66 20.92 8.80
C ASP A 35 14.01 19.87 7.87
N GLU A 36 14.51 19.77 6.63
CA GLU A 36 14.05 18.79 5.64
C GLU A 36 14.16 17.37 6.18
N HIS A 37 15.07 17.13 7.13
CA HIS A 37 15.14 15.87 7.85
C HIS A 37 13.91 15.62 8.72
N VAL A 38 13.35 16.57 9.47
CA VAL A 38 12.22 16.31 10.40
C VAL A 38 10.89 16.12 9.65
N GLN A 39 10.70 16.83 8.53
CA GLN A 39 9.49 16.70 7.69
C GLN A 39 9.46 15.44 6.81
N GLY A 40 10.58 14.71 6.72
CA GLY A 40 10.83 13.69 5.70
C GLY A 40 10.66 12.22 6.14
N TRP A 41 10.04 11.93 7.29
CA TRP A 41 10.00 10.54 7.81
C TRP A 41 8.63 9.84 7.73
N ILE A 42 7.55 10.55 8.05
CA ILE A 42 6.17 10.23 7.64
C ILE A 42 5.43 11.56 7.61
N ALA A 43 4.84 11.94 6.47
CA ALA A 43 4.04 13.16 6.42
C ALA A 43 2.95 13.08 7.50
N PRO A 44 2.81 14.09 8.39
CA PRO A 44 1.82 14.08 9.47
C PRO A 44 0.39 13.83 8.97
N LYS A 45 0.11 14.23 7.73
CA LYS A 45 -1.15 13.95 7.04
C LYS A 45 -1.37 12.46 6.81
N VAL A 46 -0.35 11.75 6.33
CA VAL A 46 -0.39 10.30 6.06
C VAL A 46 -0.67 9.50 7.34
N LEU A 47 -0.10 9.92 8.48
CA LEU A 47 -0.42 9.37 9.81
C LEU A 47 -1.85 9.70 10.26
N ASN A 48 -2.27 10.95 10.11
CA ASN A 48 -3.62 11.37 10.49
C ASN A 48 -4.70 10.66 9.67
N THR A 49 -4.46 10.44 8.39
CA THR A 49 -5.35 9.67 7.52
C THR A 49 -5.51 8.22 7.98
N CYS A 50 -4.47 7.64 8.60
CA CYS A 50 -4.57 6.32 9.22
C CYS A 50 -5.33 6.31 10.54
N LEU A 51 -5.17 7.35 11.35
CA LEU A 51 -5.69 7.39 12.71
C LEU A 51 -7.15 7.88 12.79
N TYR A 52 -7.64 8.64 11.80
CA TYR A 52 -8.88 9.43 11.95
C TYR A 52 -9.87 9.35 10.76
N SER A 53 -9.72 8.40 9.84
CA SER A 53 -10.49 8.36 8.58
C SER A 53 -11.99 8.04 8.70
N ALA A 54 -12.49 7.65 9.87
CA ALA A 54 -13.87 7.16 9.98
C ALA A 54 -14.91 8.28 10.20
N ASP A 55 -14.59 9.32 10.97
CA ASP A 55 -15.60 10.25 11.50
C ASP A 55 -15.42 11.73 11.09
N PHE A 56 -14.29 12.11 10.48
CA PHE A 56 -13.92 13.53 10.25
C PHE A 56 -14.17 14.08 8.83
N LEU A 57 -14.72 13.27 7.91
CA LEU A 57 -14.89 13.66 6.50
C LEU A 57 -16.35 13.80 6.07
N ASP A 58 -17.23 14.17 7.01
CA ASP A 58 -18.63 14.52 6.74
C ASP A 58 -18.79 15.94 6.14
N GLU A 59 -17.71 16.67 5.88
CA GLU A 59 -17.80 17.89 5.07
C GLU A 59 -18.00 17.53 3.59
N GLU A 60 -18.99 18.18 2.98
CA GLU A 60 -19.52 17.93 1.63
C GLU A 60 -18.42 17.83 0.56
N PHE A 61 -17.88 16.63 0.36
CA PHE A 61 -17.14 16.29 -0.85
C PHE A 61 -18.15 16.33 -2.01
N SER A 62 -18.18 17.45 -2.73
CA SER A 62 -19.09 17.66 -3.86
C SER A 62 -18.71 16.74 -5.01
N VAL A 63 -19.25 15.52 -5.00
CA VAL A 63 -19.08 14.53 -6.09
C VAL A 63 -19.59 15.05 -7.44
N GLU A 64 -20.48 16.05 -7.42
CA GLU A 64 -20.97 16.78 -8.60
C GLU A 64 -19.85 17.48 -9.40
N SER A 65 -18.75 17.88 -8.75
CA SER A 65 -17.61 18.52 -9.45
C SER A 65 -16.75 17.53 -10.23
N GLN A 66 -16.73 16.24 -9.84
CA GLN A 66 -16.04 15.19 -10.61
C GLN A 66 -16.89 14.62 -11.74
N GLU A 67 -18.22 14.55 -11.56
CA GLU A 67 -19.17 14.10 -12.58
C GLU A 67 -19.28 15.06 -13.78
N SER A 68 -19.21 16.38 -13.54
CA SER A 68 -19.46 17.40 -14.56
C SER A 68 -18.35 17.55 -15.62
N ALA A 69 -17.18 16.92 -15.41
CA ALA A 69 -16.05 16.95 -16.35
C ALA A 69 -15.85 15.62 -17.13
N GLU A 70 -16.58 14.55 -16.80
CA GLU A 70 -16.31 13.20 -17.34
C GLU A 70 -17.45 12.73 -18.26
N ASN A 71 -17.28 12.96 -19.57
CA ASN A 71 -18.06 12.30 -20.64
C ASN A 71 -17.68 10.80 -20.81
N VAL A 72 -17.46 10.08 -19.72
CA VAL A 72 -17.03 8.66 -19.73
C VAL A 72 -18.27 7.78 -19.59
N SER A 73 -18.39 6.75 -20.44
CA SER A 73 -19.64 6.01 -20.66
C SER A 73 -20.35 5.58 -19.36
N ASN A 74 -21.50 6.20 -19.07
CA ASN A 74 -22.44 5.81 -18.01
C ASN A 74 -23.10 4.43 -18.23
N THR A 75 -22.61 3.65 -19.20
CA THR A 75 -23.12 2.34 -19.57
C THR A 75 -22.51 1.27 -18.68
N SER A 76 -23.35 0.66 -17.85
CA SER A 76 -22.96 -0.50 -17.03
C SER A 76 -22.76 -1.75 -17.89
N THR A 77 -21.80 -2.57 -17.46
CA THR A 77 -21.54 -3.91 -18.00
C THR A 77 -22.12 -5.03 -17.14
N LEU A 78 -22.89 -4.69 -16.10
CA LEU A 78 -23.45 -5.66 -15.16
C LEU A 78 -24.47 -6.60 -15.84
N VAL A 79 -24.25 -7.90 -15.71
CA VAL A 79 -25.09 -8.98 -16.21
C VAL A 79 -25.57 -9.85 -15.05
N PHE A 80 -26.86 -10.18 -15.04
CA PHE A 80 -27.48 -11.11 -14.09
C PHE A 80 -27.73 -12.47 -14.75
N ASN A 81 -27.32 -13.54 -14.07
CA ASN A 81 -27.51 -14.91 -14.56
C ASN A 81 -28.81 -15.55 -14.06
N GLY A 82 -29.49 -14.90 -13.11
CA GLY A 82 -30.72 -15.38 -12.50
C GLY A 82 -31.42 -14.30 -11.68
N SER A 83 -32.33 -14.74 -10.80
CA SER A 83 -33.15 -13.85 -9.97
C SER A 83 -32.52 -13.46 -8.63
N LYS A 84 -31.48 -14.18 -8.20
CA LYS A 84 -30.72 -13.86 -6.99
C LYS A 84 -29.44 -13.14 -7.37
N LEU A 85 -29.07 -12.16 -6.55
CA LEU A 85 -27.86 -11.38 -6.70
C LEU A 85 -26.85 -11.84 -5.65
N ALA A 86 -25.63 -12.11 -6.10
CA ALA A 86 -24.44 -12.26 -5.28
C ALA A 86 -23.22 -11.79 -6.09
N PHE A 87 -22.25 -11.23 -5.39
CA PHE A 87 -20.95 -10.85 -5.93
C PHE A 87 -19.91 -11.85 -5.43
N PRO A 88 -19.10 -12.43 -6.33
CA PRO A 88 -18.11 -13.42 -5.93
C PRO A 88 -17.05 -12.78 -5.03
N GLN A 89 -16.97 -13.23 -3.78
CA GLN A 89 -15.84 -12.95 -2.89
C GLN A 89 -14.75 -14.00 -3.10
N ASN A 90 -13.49 -13.57 -3.00
CA ASN A 90 -12.25 -14.38 -2.92
C ASN A 90 -12.17 -15.63 -3.82
N ASP A 91 -11.23 -15.59 -4.78
CA ASP A 91 -10.69 -16.77 -5.51
C ASP A 91 -11.62 -17.47 -6.51
N LYS A 92 -12.84 -16.95 -6.75
CA LYS A 92 -13.64 -17.35 -7.92
C LYS A 92 -13.14 -16.65 -9.19
N SER A 93 -12.10 -17.23 -9.80
CA SER A 93 -11.48 -16.76 -11.04
C SER A 93 -11.85 -17.59 -12.28
N ASP A 94 -12.85 -18.48 -12.18
CA ASP A 94 -13.30 -19.32 -13.30
C ASP A 94 -14.53 -18.68 -13.98
N PHE A 95 -14.36 -18.23 -15.22
CA PHE A 95 -15.40 -17.60 -16.00
C PHE A 95 -16.60 -18.52 -16.24
N LEU A 96 -16.38 -19.82 -16.44
CA LEU A 96 -17.48 -20.77 -16.59
C LEU A 96 -18.34 -20.81 -15.34
N GLN A 97 -17.73 -20.94 -14.15
CA GLN A 97 -18.46 -20.97 -12.89
C GLN A 97 -19.29 -19.72 -12.69
N LEU A 98 -18.71 -18.54 -12.97
CA LEU A 98 -19.44 -17.28 -12.85
C LEU A 98 -20.60 -17.18 -13.82
N ARG A 99 -20.49 -17.71 -15.04
CA ARG A 99 -21.55 -17.62 -16.07
C ARG A 99 -22.66 -18.65 -15.89
N VAL A 100 -22.36 -19.84 -15.39
CA VAL A 100 -23.37 -20.93 -15.25
C VAL A 100 -24.12 -20.88 -13.93
N ASP A 101 -23.55 -20.25 -12.90
CA ASP A 101 -24.20 -20.11 -11.61
C ASP A 101 -25.22 -18.96 -11.67
N PRO A 102 -26.52 -19.25 -11.45
CA PRO A 102 -27.58 -18.24 -11.54
C PRO A 102 -27.58 -17.23 -10.39
N GLU A 103 -26.79 -17.44 -9.32
CA GLU A 103 -26.72 -16.52 -8.19
C GLU A 103 -25.67 -15.42 -8.41
N PHE A 104 -24.65 -15.62 -9.26
CA PHE A 104 -23.59 -14.64 -9.44
C PHE A 104 -23.90 -13.59 -10.50
N ALA A 105 -23.61 -12.34 -10.16
CA ALA A 105 -23.47 -11.25 -11.11
C ALA A 105 -22.08 -11.28 -11.78
N TYR A 106 -22.04 -10.85 -13.04
CA TYR A 106 -20.82 -10.72 -13.83
C TYR A 106 -20.75 -9.34 -14.48
N PHE A 107 -19.58 -8.70 -14.44
CA PHE A 107 -19.32 -7.46 -15.16
C PHE A 107 -18.68 -7.80 -16.51
N ASP A 108 -19.42 -7.56 -17.58
CA ASP A 108 -19.06 -8.00 -18.91
C ASP A 108 -17.86 -7.23 -19.50
N ARG A 109 -16.72 -7.92 -19.55
CA ARG A 109 -15.48 -7.47 -20.22
C ARG A 109 -15.21 -8.19 -21.53
N THR A 110 -16.15 -8.97 -22.05
CA THR A 110 -15.92 -9.79 -23.27
C THR A 110 -15.71 -8.93 -24.52
N GLY A 111 -16.24 -7.70 -24.56
CA GLY A 111 -16.01 -6.77 -25.68
C GLY A 111 -14.53 -6.48 -25.93
N TYR A 112 -13.69 -6.49 -24.90
CA TYR A 112 -12.23 -6.30 -25.02
C TYR A 112 -11.53 -7.43 -25.78
N ILE A 113 -12.16 -8.59 -25.97
CA ILE A 113 -11.61 -9.65 -26.84
C ILE A 113 -11.50 -9.14 -28.29
N SER A 114 -12.40 -8.26 -28.73
CA SER A 114 -12.31 -7.63 -30.05
C SER A 114 -11.10 -6.69 -30.15
N VAL A 115 -10.85 -5.90 -29.09
CA VAL A 115 -9.68 -5.02 -28.97
C VAL A 115 -8.38 -5.84 -28.95
N LEU A 116 -8.33 -6.93 -28.17
CA LEU A 116 -7.18 -7.85 -28.18
C LEU A 116 -6.95 -8.49 -29.55
N SER A 117 -8.00 -8.62 -30.37
CA SER A 117 -7.90 -9.20 -31.71
C SER A 117 -7.41 -8.21 -32.76
N SER A 118 -7.42 -6.89 -32.49
CA SER A 118 -6.91 -5.87 -33.40
C SER A 118 -5.41 -5.62 -33.29
N PHE A 119 -4.74 -6.06 -32.21
CA PHE A 119 -3.28 -6.01 -32.11
C PHE A 119 -2.64 -6.94 -33.14
N GLU A 120 -1.60 -6.44 -33.82
CA GLU A 120 -0.82 -7.22 -34.78
C GLU A 120 0.15 -8.19 -34.07
N GLU A 121 0.52 -7.86 -32.84
CA GLU A 121 1.46 -8.61 -32.04
C GLU A 121 0.85 -9.91 -31.52
N ASN A 122 1.64 -10.98 -31.64
CA ASN A 122 1.23 -12.31 -31.21
C ASN A 122 1.52 -12.59 -29.74
N VAL A 123 2.29 -11.73 -29.08
CA VAL A 123 2.72 -11.90 -27.69
C VAL A 123 2.43 -10.62 -26.93
N LEU A 124 1.39 -10.66 -26.10
CA LEU A 124 0.93 -9.52 -25.33
C LEU A 124 1.24 -9.72 -23.84
N LEU A 125 1.86 -8.72 -23.24
CA LEU A 125 2.08 -8.62 -21.80
C LEU A 125 1.12 -7.57 -21.23
N PHE A 126 0.28 -7.99 -20.28
CA PHE A 126 -0.73 -7.16 -19.65
C PHE A 126 -0.54 -7.14 -18.13
N LEU A 127 -0.18 -5.98 -17.60
CA LEU A 127 0.18 -5.77 -16.20
C LEU A 127 -0.86 -4.89 -15.53
N ARG A 128 -1.33 -5.35 -14.37
CA ARG A 128 -2.18 -4.57 -13.46
C ARG A 128 -1.81 -4.94 -12.03
N PRO A 129 -2.06 -4.06 -11.03
CA PRO A 129 -1.93 -4.41 -9.63
C PRO A 129 -2.75 -5.67 -9.27
N ARG A 130 -2.52 -6.23 -8.07
CA ARG A 130 -3.23 -7.45 -7.65
C ARG A 130 -4.73 -7.18 -7.55
N ARG A 131 -5.52 -8.25 -7.68
CA ARG A 131 -6.98 -8.23 -7.43
C ARG A 131 -7.83 -7.36 -8.39
N PHE A 132 -7.30 -7.01 -9.56
CA PHE A 132 -8.02 -6.33 -10.65
C PHE A 132 -8.80 -7.27 -11.61
N GLY A 133 -8.83 -8.58 -11.36
CA GLY A 133 -9.56 -9.55 -12.18
C GLY A 133 -8.79 -10.20 -13.34
N LYS A 134 -7.46 -10.04 -13.39
CA LYS A 134 -6.60 -10.62 -14.45
C LYS A 134 -6.82 -12.13 -14.68
N SER A 135 -6.89 -12.92 -13.62
CA SER A 135 -7.07 -14.39 -13.72
C SER A 135 -8.44 -14.77 -14.30
N LEU A 136 -9.50 -14.01 -13.95
CA LEU A 136 -10.82 -14.19 -14.54
C LEU A 136 -10.81 -13.85 -16.03
N THR A 137 -10.11 -12.79 -16.42
CA THR A 137 -9.89 -12.42 -17.82
C THR A 137 -9.17 -13.52 -18.59
N LEU A 138 -8.13 -14.14 -18.02
CA LEU A 138 -7.45 -15.28 -18.62
C LEU A 138 -8.38 -16.48 -18.78
N SER A 139 -9.20 -16.77 -17.78
CA SER A 139 -10.23 -17.82 -17.85
C SER A 139 -11.22 -17.54 -18.98
N MET A 140 -11.74 -16.32 -19.09
CA MET A 140 -12.62 -15.89 -20.19
C MET A 140 -11.97 -16.10 -21.57
N LEU A 141 -10.70 -15.72 -21.74
CA LEU A 141 -9.95 -15.94 -22.98
C LEU A 141 -9.79 -17.43 -23.30
N ALA A 142 -9.52 -18.27 -22.29
CA ALA A 142 -9.43 -19.71 -22.46
C ALA A 142 -10.74 -20.28 -22.99
N TYR A 143 -11.88 -19.92 -22.41
CA TYR A 143 -13.20 -20.38 -22.86
C TYR A 143 -13.60 -19.85 -24.23
N PHE A 144 -13.21 -18.63 -24.59
CA PHE A 144 -13.55 -18.04 -25.89
C PHE A 144 -12.72 -18.65 -27.04
N HIS A 145 -11.44 -18.90 -26.80
CA HIS A 145 -10.49 -19.34 -27.83
C HIS A 145 -10.32 -20.87 -27.92
N GLY A 146 -10.58 -21.61 -26.84
CA GLY A 146 -10.38 -23.05 -26.72
C GLY A 146 -11.37 -23.89 -27.54
N VAL A 147 -10.85 -24.68 -28.48
CA VAL A 147 -11.66 -25.52 -29.38
C VAL A 147 -12.60 -26.49 -28.65
N GLU A 148 -12.21 -26.95 -27.47
CA GLU A 148 -12.98 -27.85 -26.60
C GLU A 148 -14.30 -27.23 -26.14
N HIS A 149 -14.41 -25.90 -26.16
CA HIS A 149 -15.58 -25.17 -25.68
C HIS A 149 -16.58 -24.79 -26.77
N ARG A 150 -16.40 -25.23 -28.03
CA ARG A 150 -17.27 -24.90 -29.17
C ARG A 150 -18.77 -25.06 -28.93
N LYS A 151 -19.15 -26.06 -28.12
CA LYS A 151 -20.55 -26.39 -27.83
C LYS A 151 -21.18 -25.48 -26.76
N HIS A 152 -20.41 -24.61 -26.12
CA HIS A 152 -20.83 -23.81 -24.97
C HIS A 152 -21.02 -22.32 -25.28
N TYR A 153 -20.92 -21.91 -26.54
CA TYR A 153 -21.03 -20.50 -26.94
C TYR A 153 -22.30 -19.83 -26.41
N ASP A 154 -23.46 -20.46 -26.64
CA ASP A 154 -24.75 -19.90 -26.26
C ASP A 154 -24.88 -19.67 -24.75
N ASN A 155 -24.28 -20.52 -23.93
CA ASN A 155 -24.37 -20.40 -22.47
C ASN A 155 -23.36 -19.39 -21.93
N LEU A 156 -22.20 -19.24 -22.59
CA LEU A 156 -21.09 -18.45 -22.07
C LEU A 156 -21.07 -17.02 -22.61
N PHE A 157 -21.33 -16.82 -23.91
CA PHE A 157 -21.03 -15.57 -24.63
C PHE A 157 -22.25 -14.93 -25.29
N LYS A 158 -23.33 -15.65 -25.53
CA LYS A 158 -24.53 -15.08 -26.17
C LYS A 158 -25.12 -13.95 -25.33
N GLY A 159 -25.42 -12.83 -25.98
CA GLY A 159 -25.93 -11.63 -25.33
C GLY A 159 -24.88 -10.82 -24.55
N LEU A 160 -23.62 -11.26 -24.51
CA LEU A 160 -22.50 -10.46 -24.02
C LEU A 160 -21.95 -9.57 -25.15
N ALA A 161 -21.16 -8.57 -24.78
CA ALA A 161 -20.59 -7.57 -25.69
C ALA A 161 -19.74 -8.17 -26.82
N ILE A 162 -19.15 -9.35 -26.65
CA ILE A 162 -18.41 -10.02 -27.74
C ILE A 162 -19.34 -10.61 -28.82
N ASP A 163 -20.59 -10.91 -28.49
CA ASP A 163 -21.51 -11.64 -29.37
C ASP A 163 -21.79 -10.89 -30.68
N GLN A 164 -21.96 -9.57 -30.59
CA GLN A 164 -22.13 -8.70 -31.77
C GLN A 164 -20.92 -8.76 -32.74
N TYR A 165 -19.69 -8.89 -32.22
CA TYR A 165 -18.49 -8.97 -33.07
C TYR A 165 -18.32 -10.34 -33.71
N VAL A 166 -18.78 -11.40 -33.04
CA VAL A 166 -18.82 -12.75 -33.61
C VAL A 166 -19.87 -12.83 -34.71
N GLN A 167 -21.06 -12.27 -34.49
CA GLN A 167 -22.13 -12.21 -35.48
C GLN A 167 -21.73 -11.36 -36.72
N ALA A 168 -20.97 -10.29 -36.51
CA ALA A 168 -20.40 -9.48 -37.59
C ALA A 168 -19.24 -10.16 -38.35
N GLY A 169 -18.72 -11.29 -37.84
CA GLY A 169 -17.57 -11.99 -38.43
C GLY A 169 -16.21 -11.33 -38.19
N THR A 170 -16.16 -10.27 -37.38
CA THR A 170 -14.93 -9.53 -37.05
C THR A 170 -14.02 -10.34 -36.14
N VAL A 171 -14.61 -11.16 -35.25
CA VAL A 171 -13.88 -12.04 -34.33
C VAL A 171 -14.41 -13.46 -34.48
N ILE A 172 -13.51 -14.45 -34.54
CA ILE A 172 -13.87 -15.86 -34.70
C ILE A 172 -13.47 -16.61 -33.41
N PRO A 173 -14.42 -17.22 -32.67
CA PRO A 173 -14.11 -17.99 -31.48
C PRO A 173 -13.50 -19.36 -31.81
N TYR A 174 -12.97 -20.05 -30.80
CA TYR A 174 -12.61 -21.48 -30.87
C TYR A 174 -11.55 -21.87 -31.92
N GLN A 175 -10.58 -20.99 -32.15
CA GLN A 175 -9.53 -21.16 -33.16
C GLN A 175 -8.24 -21.80 -32.62
N TYR A 176 -8.16 -22.16 -31.34
CA TYR A 176 -6.90 -22.56 -30.72
C TYR A 176 -7.04 -23.75 -29.77
N LEU A 177 -5.92 -24.45 -29.57
CA LEU A 177 -5.71 -25.32 -28.41
C LEU A 177 -5.11 -24.44 -27.29
N VAL A 178 -5.73 -24.36 -26.13
CA VAL A 178 -5.32 -23.46 -25.06
C VAL A 178 -4.40 -24.19 -24.09
N LEU A 179 -3.17 -23.68 -23.94
CA LEU A 179 -2.24 -24.13 -22.91
C LEU A 179 -2.16 -23.04 -21.84
N SER A 180 -2.68 -23.32 -20.64
CA SER A 180 -2.66 -22.38 -19.52
C SER A 180 -1.55 -22.73 -18.53
N LEU A 181 -0.74 -21.74 -18.17
CA LEU A 181 0.29 -21.80 -17.14
C LEU A 181 -0.10 -20.88 -15.98
N ASP A 182 -0.04 -21.41 -14.77
CA ASP A 182 -0.34 -20.67 -13.55
C ASP A 182 0.91 -20.65 -12.67
N PHE A 183 1.67 -19.56 -12.76
CA PHE A 183 2.91 -19.38 -12.01
C PHE A 183 2.65 -19.09 -10.53
N SER A 184 1.39 -18.92 -10.12
CA SER A 184 1.05 -18.82 -8.70
C SER A 184 1.26 -20.15 -7.96
N ALA A 185 1.15 -21.29 -8.67
CA ALA A 185 0.97 -22.61 -8.08
C ALA A 185 2.26 -23.43 -7.83
N PHE A 186 3.46 -22.86 -8.02
CA PHE A 186 4.72 -23.61 -7.83
C PHE A 186 5.50 -23.17 -6.58
N ASN A 187 6.38 -24.05 -6.08
CA ASN A 187 7.18 -23.78 -4.89
C ASN A 187 8.21 -22.67 -5.18
N ARG A 188 8.03 -21.52 -4.53
CA ARG A 188 8.87 -20.32 -4.64
C ARG A 188 9.88 -20.29 -3.49
N ASP A 189 10.63 -21.39 -3.36
CA ASP A 189 11.72 -21.48 -2.40
C ASP A 189 12.98 -20.71 -2.87
N PRO A 190 13.63 -19.90 -2.01
CA PRO A 190 14.85 -19.17 -2.37
C PRO A 190 15.99 -20.05 -2.89
N ASP A 191 16.00 -21.35 -2.61
CA ASP A 191 16.91 -22.32 -3.21
C ASP A 191 16.61 -22.50 -4.72
N PRO A 192 17.53 -22.11 -5.62
CA PRO A 192 17.34 -22.22 -7.06
C PRO A 192 17.02 -23.65 -7.54
N LYS A 193 17.48 -24.69 -6.85
CA LYS A 193 17.18 -26.08 -7.22
C LYS A 193 15.72 -26.44 -6.92
N ILE A 194 15.21 -26.00 -5.78
CA ILE A 194 13.82 -26.23 -5.36
C ILE A 194 12.88 -25.41 -6.26
N ALA A 195 13.18 -24.13 -6.48
CA ALA A 195 12.44 -23.29 -7.41
C ALA A 195 12.38 -23.88 -8.83
N LYS A 196 13.52 -24.38 -9.35
CA LYS A 196 13.58 -25.03 -10.66
C LYS A 196 12.73 -26.30 -10.73
N ALA A 197 12.78 -27.14 -9.69
CA ALA A 197 11.93 -28.33 -9.61
C ALA A 197 10.44 -27.98 -9.55
N GLY A 198 10.08 -26.94 -8.78
CA GLY A 198 8.73 -26.39 -8.72
C GLY A 198 8.23 -25.94 -10.09
N LEU A 199 9.03 -25.14 -10.80
CA LEU A 199 8.72 -24.66 -12.15
C LEU A 199 8.49 -25.83 -13.12
N PHE A 200 9.38 -26.83 -13.14
CA PHE A 200 9.19 -28.00 -14.00
C PHE A 200 7.93 -28.80 -13.67
N ASN A 201 7.62 -28.98 -12.39
CA ASN A 201 6.42 -29.69 -11.97
C ASN A 201 5.14 -28.96 -12.41
N MET A 202 5.12 -27.62 -12.31
CA MET A 202 4.01 -26.81 -12.80
C MET A 202 3.85 -26.94 -14.32
N ILE A 203 4.94 -26.82 -15.09
CA ILE A 203 4.93 -26.98 -16.55
C ILE A 203 4.40 -28.38 -16.92
N ASN A 204 4.93 -29.43 -16.31
CA ASN A 204 4.53 -30.80 -16.61
C ASN A 204 3.07 -31.08 -16.22
N ARG A 205 2.58 -30.49 -15.13
CA ARG A 205 1.16 -30.57 -14.76
C ARG A 205 0.27 -29.86 -15.79
N ALA A 206 0.68 -28.67 -16.25
CA ALA A 206 -0.05 -27.93 -17.27
C ALA A 206 -0.07 -28.67 -18.61
N ILE A 207 1.06 -29.22 -19.05
CA ILE A 207 1.16 -30.07 -20.24
C ILE A 207 0.31 -31.34 -20.07
N GLY A 208 0.38 -32.00 -18.91
CA GLY A 208 -0.46 -33.17 -18.61
C GLY A 208 -1.95 -32.84 -18.73
N LYS A 209 -2.40 -31.72 -18.17
CA LYS A 209 -3.79 -31.24 -18.29
C LYS A 209 -4.15 -30.96 -19.75
N PHE A 210 -3.29 -30.25 -20.48
CA PHE A 210 -3.46 -29.97 -21.91
C PHE A 210 -3.65 -31.26 -22.73
N TYR A 211 -2.84 -32.29 -22.45
CA TYR A 211 -3.02 -33.59 -23.07
C TYR A 211 -4.33 -34.23 -22.66
N THR A 212 -4.67 -34.35 -21.38
CA THR A 212 -5.97 -34.93 -20.99
C THR A 212 -7.18 -34.25 -21.65
N THR A 213 -7.07 -32.96 -21.99
CA THR A 213 -8.09 -32.22 -22.74
C THR A 213 -8.11 -32.57 -24.24
N TYR A 214 -6.94 -32.72 -24.89
CA TYR A 214 -6.83 -32.82 -26.36
C TYR A 214 -6.32 -34.16 -26.92
N ALA A 215 -5.65 -35.00 -26.13
CA ALA A 215 -5.01 -36.26 -26.52
C ALA A 215 -4.66 -37.21 -25.33
N ASN A 216 -4.84 -38.52 -25.49
CA ASN A 216 -4.63 -39.52 -24.41
C ASN A 216 -3.17 -39.99 -24.19
N ASN A 217 -2.16 -39.15 -24.42
CA ASN A 217 -0.74 -39.53 -24.27
C ASN A 217 0.00 -38.65 -23.24
N ALA A 218 0.90 -39.24 -22.45
CA ALA A 218 1.74 -38.52 -21.50
C ALA A 218 2.99 -37.95 -22.18
N ILE A 219 3.22 -36.64 -22.07
CA ILE A 219 4.41 -35.94 -22.56
C ILE A 219 4.94 -35.00 -21.47
N ASP A 220 6.26 -34.91 -21.38
CA ASP A 220 7.04 -34.29 -20.29
C ASP A 220 7.82 -33.04 -20.74
N SER A 221 7.52 -32.47 -21.91
CA SER A 221 8.26 -31.35 -22.48
C SER A 221 7.42 -30.47 -23.40
N LEU A 222 7.56 -29.14 -23.27
CA LEU A 222 6.87 -28.16 -24.11
C LEU A 222 7.19 -28.34 -25.60
N ASN A 223 8.46 -28.54 -25.96
CA ASN A 223 8.88 -28.73 -27.35
C ASN A 223 8.23 -29.98 -27.98
N ARG A 224 8.15 -31.09 -27.23
CA ARG A 224 7.44 -32.30 -27.67
C ARG A 224 5.96 -32.02 -27.83
N CYS A 225 5.36 -31.29 -26.88
CA CYS A 225 3.96 -30.90 -26.94
C CYS A 225 3.62 -30.15 -28.24
N VAL A 226 4.40 -29.10 -28.53
CA VAL A 226 4.27 -28.28 -29.72
C VAL A 226 4.40 -29.10 -31.00
N ASN A 227 5.40 -30.00 -31.08
CA ASN A 227 5.62 -30.83 -32.26
C ASN A 227 4.47 -31.81 -32.52
N VAL A 228 3.91 -32.41 -31.46
CA VAL A 228 2.76 -33.32 -31.58
C VAL A 228 1.51 -32.58 -32.05
N VAL A 229 1.24 -31.40 -31.48
CA VAL A 229 0.14 -30.54 -31.94
C VAL A 229 0.32 -30.17 -33.40
N GLN A 230 1.51 -29.72 -33.80
CA GLN A 230 1.81 -29.36 -35.17
C GLN A 230 1.56 -30.53 -36.13
N PHE A 231 2.02 -31.73 -35.77
CA PHE A 231 1.78 -32.93 -36.57
C PHE A 231 0.28 -33.28 -36.67
N ALA A 232 -0.45 -33.19 -35.55
CA ALA A 232 -1.89 -33.46 -35.52
C ALA A 232 -2.68 -32.47 -36.38
N LEU A 233 -2.34 -31.18 -36.33
CA LEU A 233 -2.97 -30.15 -37.16
C LEU A 233 -2.70 -30.39 -38.65
N ARG A 234 -1.46 -30.68 -39.04
CA ARG A 234 -1.12 -31.02 -40.44
C ARG A 234 -1.82 -32.26 -40.95
N THR A 235 -1.98 -33.27 -40.09
CA THR A 235 -2.69 -34.50 -40.45
C THR A 235 -4.19 -34.27 -40.61
N ALA A 236 -4.75 -33.30 -39.86
CA ALA A 236 -6.13 -32.88 -39.97
C ALA A 236 -6.41 -32.00 -41.20
N GLU A 237 -5.39 -31.35 -41.77
CA GLU A 237 -5.55 -30.52 -42.96
C GLU A 237 -6.03 -31.35 -44.15
N GLY A 238 -7.14 -30.93 -44.75
CA GLY A 238 -7.76 -31.64 -45.89
C GLY A 238 -8.70 -32.78 -45.49
N VAL A 239 -8.84 -33.10 -44.19
CA VAL A 239 -9.82 -34.09 -43.71
C VAL A 239 -11.17 -33.41 -43.48
N ILE A 240 -12.19 -33.84 -44.23
CA ILE A 240 -13.55 -33.30 -44.12
C ILE A 240 -14.13 -33.63 -42.73
N ASN A 241 -14.72 -32.62 -42.07
CA ASN A 241 -15.34 -32.73 -40.74
C ASN A 241 -14.40 -33.17 -39.60
N HIS A 242 -13.08 -32.95 -39.73
CA HIS A 242 -12.17 -33.20 -38.62
C HIS A 242 -12.41 -32.24 -37.44
N GLN A 243 -12.29 -32.74 -36.21
CA GLN A 243 -12.51 -31.94 -35.00
C GLN A 243 -11.57 -30.72 -34.87
N LEU A 244 -10.37 -30.83 -35.46
CA LEU A 244 -9.36 -29.76 -35.49
C LEU A 244 -9.50 -28.81 -36.69
N THR A 245 -10.54 -28.97 -37.54
CA THR A 245 -10.75 -28.05 -38.67
C THR A 245 -10.89 -26.61 -38.16
N GLY A 246 -10.14 -25.69 -38.78
CA GLY A 246 -10.09 -24.27 -38.43
C GLY A 246 -9.24 -23.92 -37.20
N VAL A 247 -8.60 -24.90 -36.55
CA VAL A 247 -7.67 -24.66 -35.45
C VAL A 247 -6.32 -24.20 -36.00
N LYS A 248 -5.83 -23.05 -35.50
CA LYS A 248 -4.62 -22.38 -35.99
C LYS A 248 -3.34 -22.86 -35.31
N GLY A 249 -3.44 -23.36 -34.09
CA GLY A 249 -2.29 -23.73 -33.25
C GLY A 249 -2.62 -23.61 -31.75
N ILE A 250 -1.58 -23.42 -30.95
CA ILE A 250 -1.65 -23.24 -29.50
C ILE A 250 -1.78 -21.75 -29.17
N TYR A 251 -2.68 -21.42 -28.25
CA TYR A 251 -2.71 -20.14 -27.54
C TYR A 251 -2.18 -20.39 -26.13
N LEU A 252 -0.99 -19.85 -25.83
CA LEU A 252 -0.37 -19.93 -24.52
C LEU A 252 -0.88 -18.80 -23.61
N LEU A 253 -1.56 -19.14 -22.53
CA LEU A 253 -1.98 -18.21 -21.49
C LEU A 253 -1.09 -18.39 -20.27
N ALA A 254 -0.50 -17.30 -19.76
CA ALA A 254 0.40 -17.36 -18.61
C ALA A 254 -0.02 -16.36 -17.54
N ASP A 255 -0.47 -16.87 -16.38
CA ASP A 255 -0.85 -16.04 -15.24
C ASP A 255 0.28 -15.88 -14.23
N GLU A 256 0.32 -14.73 -13.57
CA GLU A 256 1.28 -14.32 -12.54
C GLU A 256 2.75 -14.65 -12.89
N TYR A 257 3.19 -14.35 -14.12
CA TYR A 257 4.54 -14.71 -14.59
C TYR A 257 5.68 -14.17 -13.69
N ASP A 258 5.41 -13.10 -12.95
CA ASP A 258 6.31 -12.40 -12.03
C ASP A 258 6.16 -12.85 -10.56
N ALA A 259 5.31 -13.83 -10.26
CA ALA A 259 5.02 -14.30 -8.89
C ALA A 259 6.27 -14.60 -8.07
N SER A 260 7.20 -15.37 -8.65
CA SER A 260 8.46 -15.73 -7.97
C SER A 260 9.30 -14.51 -7.62
N ALA A 261 9.39 -13.54 -8.52
CA ALA A 261 10.16 -12.34 -8.28
C ALA A 261 9.51 -11.44 -7.23
N ASN A 262 8.18 -11.39 -7.18
CA ASN A 262 7.44 -10.66 -6.14
C ASN A 262 7.70 -11.22 -4.72
N GLU A 263 8.00 -12.51 -4.60
CA GLU A 263 8.23 -13.18 -3.31
C GLU A 263 9.64 -12.98 -2.74
N TYR A 264 10.66 -12.96 -3.61
CA TYR A 264 12.06 -12.80 -3.18
C TYR A 264 12.53 -11.35 -3.09
N LEU A 265 11.64 -10.38 -3.33
CA LEU A 265 11.95 -8.97 -3.17
C LEU A 265 12.11 -8.63 -1.69
N ASN A 266 13.37 -8.61 -1.23
CA ASN A 266 13.72 -8.13 0.10
C ASN A 266 14.87 -7.12 0.01
N LEU A 267 14.56 -5.83 0.22
CA LEU A 267 15.55 -4.74 0.21
C LEU A 267 16.52 -4.76 1.38
N ASN A 268 16.15 -5.41 2.48
CA ASN A 268 16.95 -5.45 3.69
C ASN A 268 18.08 -6.48 3.59
N ASN A 269 18.09 -7.30 2.54
CA ASN A 269 19.11 -8.30 2.31
C ASN A 269 19.67 -8.19 0.88
N THR A 270 20.87 -7.63 0.73
CA THR A 270 21.56 -7.55 -0.56
C THR A 270 21.83 -8.92 -1.18
N THR A 271 21.91 -10.00 -0.38
CA THR A 271 21.99 -11.38 -0.91
C THR A 271 20.70 -11.84 -1.59
N SER A 272 19.56 -11.17 -1.32
CA SER A 272 18.27 -11.44 -1.99
C SER A 272 18.33 -11.12 -3.48
N TYR A 273 19.06 -10.07 -3.89
CA TYR A 273 19.21 -9.72 -5.30
C TYR A 273 20.01 -10.76 -6.10
N ASP A 274 21.10 -11.28 -5.53
CA ASP A 274 21.88 -12.35 -6.15
C ASP A 274 21.09 -13.67 -6.22
N ASN A 275 20.21 -13.93 -5.24
CA ASN A 275 19.33 -15.09 -5.25
C ASN A 275 18.16 -14.94 -6.23
N ILE A 276 17.59 -13.73 -6.38
CA ILE A 276 16.65 -13.38 -7.46
C ILE A 276 17.30 -13.69 -8.81
N HIS A 277 18.53 -13.25 -9.04
CA HIS A 277 19.24 -13.54 -10.29
C HIS A 277 19.43 -15.05 -10.54
N LYS A 278 19.69 -15.85 -9.49
CA LYS A 278 19.85 -17.31 -9.61
C LYS A 278 18.52 -18.03 -9.90
N GLY A 279 17.44 -17.67 -9.21
CA GLY A 279 16.09 -18.23 -9.45
C GLY A 279 15.51 -17.84 -10.81
N GLN A 280 15.83 -16.63 -11.30
CA GLN A 280 15.37 -16.11 -12.60
C GLN A 280 16.00 -16.80 -13.82
N SER A 281 17.15 -17.47 -13.68
CA SER A 281 17.81 -18.16 -14.79
C SER A 281 16.94 -19.26 -15.43
N SER A 282 16.18 -20.01 -14.62
CA SER A 282 15.31 -21.09 -15.13
C SER A 282 14.05 -20.57 -15.82
N LEU A 283 13.51 -19.43 -15.36
CA LEU A 283 12.42 -18.73 -16.05
C LEU A 283 12.89 -18.20 -17.41
N LYS A 284 14.12 -17.69 -17.49
CA LYS A 284 14.71 -17.22 -18.74
C LYS A 284 14.80 -18.32 -19.77
N ASP A 285 15.30 -19.49 -19.37
CA ASP A 285 15.41 -20.66 -20.25
C ASP A 285 14.02 -21.14 -20.71
N PHE A 286 13.03 -21.15 -19.82
CA PHE A 286 11.66 -21.48 -20.16
C PHE A 286 11.10 -20.53 -21.23
N TRP A 287 11.19 -19.22 -21.01
CA TRP A 287 10.68 -18.23 -21.94
C TRP A 287 11.45 -18.22 -23.28
N ALA A 288 12.76 -18.49 -23.27
CA ALA A 288 13.52 -18.76 -24.50
C ALA A 288 12.97 -19.96 -25.28
N CYS A 289 12.59 -21.03 -24.59
CA CYS A 289 11.94 -22.19 -25.18
C CYS A 289 10.59 -21.82 -25.81
N VAL A 290 9.77 -21.02 -25.12
CA VAL A 290 8.49 -20.50 -25.67
C VAL A 290 8.76 -19.70 -26.95
N LYS A 291 9.70 -18.75 -26.93
CA LYS A 291 10.07 -17.96 -28.14
C LYS A 291 10.42 -18.85 -29.31
N SER A 292 11.26 -19.87 -29.09
CA SER A 292 11.67 -20.82 -30.14
C SER A 292 10.51 -21.69 -30.68
N SER A 293 9.45 -21.82 -29.89
CA SER A 293 8.24 -22.58 -30.22
C SER A 293 7.15 -21.73 -30.89
N MET A 294 7.33 -20.42 -31.00
CA MET A 294 6.39 -19.55 -31.72
C MET A 294 6.40 -19.86 -33.23
N GLY A 295 5.23 -19.81 -33.87
CA GLY A 295 5.10 -19.93 -35.32
C GLY A 295 3.89 -20.75 -35.77
N TYR A 296 3.77 -20.91 -37.09
CA TYR A 296 2.62 -21.53 -37.74
C TYR A 296 2.34 -22.98 -37.26
N GLN A 297 1.09 -23.25 -36.87
CA GLN A 297 0.62 -24.51 -36.25
C GLN A 297 1.41 -24.94 -35.00
N ARG A 298 2.12 -24.01 -34.37
CA ARG A 298 2.84 -24.19 -33.09
C ARG A 298 2.21 -23.30 -32.04
N ILE A 299 2.98 -22.54 -31.26
CA ILE A 299 2.44 -21.47 -30.43
C ILE A 299 2.20 -20.26 -31.35
N ILE A 300 0.92 -19.90 -31.54
CA ILE A 300 0.52 -18.80 -32.43
C ILE A 300 0.34 -17.52 -31.65
N LYS A 301 -0.29 -17.60 -30.48
CA LYS A 301 -0.52 -16.45 -29.59
C LYS A 301 -0.03 -16.75 -28.19
N CYS A 302 0.40 -15.71 -27.49
CA CYS A 302 0.72 -15.75 -26.08
C CYS A 302 0.15 -14.51 -25.36
N PHE A 303 -0.58 -14.72 -24.28
CA PHE A 303 -1.10 -13.64 -23.43
C PHE A 303 -0.61 -13.85 -22.01
N ILE A 304 0.10 -12.86 -21.47
CA ILE A 304 0.83 -12.94 -20.21
C ILE A 304 0.29 -11.89 -19.25
N THR A 305 -0.04 -12.30 -18.03
CA THR A 305 -0.48 -11.41 -16.96
C THR A 305 0.49 -11.40 -15.79
N GLY A 306 0.59 -10.24 -15.13
CA GLY A 306 1.42 -10.04 -13.95
C GLY A 306 1.20 -8.68 -13.29
N VAL A 307 2.08 -8.30 -12.37
CA VAL A 307 2.09 -6.99 -11.69
C VAL A 307 3.22 -6.12 -12.20
N LEU A 308 4.46 -6.61 -12.17
CA LEU A 308 5.66 -5.84 -12.48
C LEU A 308 6.17 -6.14 -13.89
N PRO A 309 6.77 -5.15 -14.60
CA PRO A 309 7.38 -5.33 -15.93
C PRO A 309 8.84 -5.79 -15.79
N LEU A 310 9.06 -6.88 -15.07
CA LEU A 310 10.41 -7.31 -14.72
C LEU A 310 11.25 -7.51 -15.97
N SER A 311 12.31 -6.70 -16.08
CA SER A 311 13.13 -6.57 -17.27
C SER A 311 13.40 -7.92 -17.93
N LEU A 312 12.86 -8.02 -19.14
CA LEU A 312 13.17 -8.97 -20.19
C LEU A 312 14.63 -8.89 -20.67
N ASP A 313 15.55 -8.53 -19.78
CA ASP A 313 16.99 -8.58 -20.02
C ASP A 313 17.69 -9.56 -19.05
N GLY A 314 17.14 -9.74 -17.83
CA GLY A 314 17.67 -10.68 -16.83
C GLY A 314 16.93 -12.01 -16.75
N ALA A 315 15.60 -11.97 -16.58
CA ALA A 315 14.77 -13.16 -16.32
C ALA A 315 14.00 -13.67 -17.54
N THR A 316 13.84 -12.83 -18.57
CA THR A 316 13.04 -13.15 -19.76
C THR A 316 13.67 -12.60 -21.05
N SER A 317 14.98 -12.32 -21.08
CA SER A 317 15.71 -11.98 -22.34
C SER A 317 15.65 -13.05 -23.42
N GLY A 318 15.29 -14.27 -23.04
CA GLY A 318 14.87 -15.29 -23.99
C GLY A 318 13.62 -14.94 -24.80
N PHE A 319 12.87 -13.90 -24.43
CA PHE A 319 11.50 -13.63 -24.85
C PHE A 319 11.21 -12.13 -25.06
N ASN A 320 12.16 -11.41 -25.63
CA ASN A 320 12.06 -10.00 -26.04
C ASN A 320 11.06 -9.73 -27.19
N ILE A 321 10.10 -10.62 -27.43
CA ILE A 321 9.05 -10.48 -28.45
C ILE A 321 7.71 -10.07 -27.86
N ALA A 322 7.62 -9.93 -26.53
CA ALA A 322 6.42 -9.51 -25.84
C ALA A 322 6.24 -7.99 -25.89
N THR A 323 5.06 -7.55 -26.29
CA THR A 323 4.65 -6.14 -26.28
C THR A 323 3.86 -5.85 -25.02
N ASN A 324 4.31 -4.86 -24.25
CA ASN A 324 3.60 -4.42 -23.04
C ASN A 324 2.45 -3.51 -23.45
N VAL A 325 1.22 -4.04 -23.38
CA VAL A 325 -0.02 -3.33 -23.75
C VAL A 325 -0.75 -2.74 -22.54
N SER A 326 -0.06 -2.63 -21.40
CA SER A 326 -0.68 -2.19 -20.15
C SER A 326 -1.13 -0.73 -20.19
N ASP A 327 -0.44 0.10 -20.96
CA ASP A 327 -0.68 1.55 -21.02
C ASP A 327 -1.57 1.95 -22.22
N GLU A 328 -2.03 0.98 -23.01
CA GLU A 328 -2.94 1.21 -24.13
C GLU A 328 -4.30 1.73 -23.62
N GLU A 329 -4.78 2.81 -24.24
CA GLU A 329 -6.00 3.51 -23.83
C GLU A 329 -7.22 2.59 -23.94
N GLU A 330 -7.30 1.82 -25.02
CA GLU A 330 -8.39 0.92 -25.34
C GLU A 330 -8.44 -0.31 -24.40
N LEU A 331 -7.43 -0.52 -23.58
CA LEU A 331 -7.37 -1.56 -22.55
C LEU A 331 -7.43 -1.00 -21.11
N ALA A 332 -7.64 0.32 -20.95
CA ALA A 332 -7.68 0.96 -19.63
C ALA A 332 -8.74 0.33 -18.71
N GLY A 333 -9.94 0.07 -19.24
CA GLY A 333 -11.05 -0.55 -18.52
C GLY A 333 -11.13 -2.08 -18.64
N PHE A 334 -10.13 -2.74 -19.21
CA PHE A 334 -10.16 -4.20 -19.42
C PHE A 334 -10.21 -4.97 -18.10
N CYS A 335 -9.61 -4.41 -17.06
CA CYS A 335 -9.62 -4.92 -15.69
C CYS A 335 -9.90 -3.75 -14.74
N GLY A 336 -10.71 -3.97 -13.69
CA GLY A 336 -11.29 -2.91 -12.87
C GLY A 336 -12.78 -2.71 -13.15
N LEU A 337 -13.47 -1.94 -12.31
CA LEU A 337 -14.87 -1.55 -12.49
C LEU A 337 -14.97 -0.07 -12.85
N SER A 338 -15.90 0.30 -13.72
CA SER A 338 -16.18 1.71 -14.02
C SER A 338 -17.16 2.33 -13.02
N TYR A 339 -17.32 3.65 -13.04
CA TYR A 339 -18.40 4.32 -12.30
C TYR A 339 -19.79 3.76 -12.65
N GLY A 340 -20.05 3.52 -13.94
CA GLY A 340 -21.31 2.94 -14.40
C GLY A 340 -21.57 1.56 -13.81
N ASP A 341 -20.53 0.72 -13.74
CA ASP A 341 -20.60 -0.63 -13.17
C ASP A 341 -20.97 -0.59 -11.68
N VAL A 342 -20.24 0.21 -10.88
CA VAL A 342 -20.47 0.33 -9.43
C VAL A 342 -21.84 0.93 -9.14
N ARG A 343 -22.22 1.99 -9.86
CA ARG A 343 -23.52 2.66 -9.64
C ARG A 343 -24.69 1.76 -10.03
N SER A 344 -24.58 1.00 -11.11
CA SER A 344 -25.61 0.03 -11.50
C SER A 344 -25.70 -1.15 -10.53
N ALA A 345 -24.57 -1.63 -10.00
CA ALA A 345 -24.59 -2.67 -8.97
C ALA A 345 -25.32 -2.19 -7.71
N LEU A 346 -25.01 -0.99 -7.22
CA LEU A 346 -25.72 -0.40 -6.07
C LEU A 346 -27.22 -0.23 -6.36
N LYS A 347 -27.59 0.30 -7.54
CA LYS A 347 -29.01 0.44 -7.95
C LYS A 347 -29.77 -0.88 -8.02
N ALA A 348 -29.07 -2.02 -8.17
CA ALA A 348 -29.71 -3.32 -8.27
C ALA A 348 -30.31 -3.80 -6.93
N PHE A 349 -29.83 -3.31 -5.79
CA PHE A 349 -30.28 -3.78 -4.47
C PHE A 349 -30.42 -2.70 -3.38
N CYS A 350 -29.82 -1.51 -3.55
CA CYS A 350 -29.97 -0.40 -2.62
C CYS A 350 -31.23 0.43 -2.92
N LYS A 351 -31.78 1.10 -1.90
CA LYS A 351 -32.78 2.17 -2.09
C LYS A 351 -32.12 3.42 -2.65
N ASN A 352 -32.87 4.26 -3.38
CA ASN A 352 -32.31 5.43 -4.08
C ASN A 352 -31.46 6.37 -3.20
N GLY A 353 -31.81 6.56 -1.91
CA GLY A 353 -31.03 7.40 -0.99
C GLY A 353 -29.71 6.78 -0.52
N ASP A 354 -29.61 5.45 -0.50
CA ASP A 354 -28.42 4.73 -0.04
C ASP A 354 -27.38 4.57 -1.16
N VAL A 355 -27.83 4.55 -2.43
CA VAL A 355 -26.95 4.42 -3.61
C VAL A 355 -25.86 5.48 -3.60
N GLU A 356 -26.23 6.76 -3.50
CA GLU A 356 -25.25 7.86 -3.56
C GLU A 356 -24.33 7.86 -2.35
N LYS A 357 -24.86 7.57 -1.15
CA LYS A 357 -24.04 7.41 0.06
C LYS A 357 -22.95 6.37 -0.14
N HIS A 358 -23.32 5.16 -0.56
CA HIS A 358 -22.37 4.07 -0.74
C HIS A 358 -21.44 4.30 -1.93
N PHE A 359 -21.94 4.91 -3.00
CA PHE A 359 -21.13 5.28 -4.16
C PHE A 359 -20.01 6.24 -3.77
N ARG A 360 -20.31 7.32 -3.02
CA ARG A 360 -19.28 8.26 -2.53
C ARG A 360 -18.20 7.57 -1.71
N ILE A 361 -18.59 6.68 -0.78
CA ILE A 361 -17.65 5.89 0.02
C ILE A 361 -16.72 5.07 -0.89
N MET A 362 -17.28 4.34 -1.86
CA MET A 362 -16.49 3.51 -2.78
C MET A 362 -15.58 4.34 -3.69
N VAL A 363 -16.02 5.53 -4.12
CA VAL A 363 -15.19 6.45 -4.92
C VAL A 363 -13.96 6.88 -4.14
N GLN A 364 -14.16 7.31 -2.88
CA GLN A 364 -13.09 7.77 -2.02
C GLN A 364 -12.08 6.65 -1.67
N HIS A 365 -12.58 5.44 -1.45
CA HIS A 365 -11.77 4.34 -0.94
C HIS A 365 -11.16 3.43 -2.02
N TYR A 366 -11.83 3.23 -3.16
CA TYR A 366 -11.47 2.16 -4.10
C TYR A 366 -11.26 2.62 -5.55
N ASN A 367 -11.70 3.84 -5.92
CA ASN A 367 -11.54 4.38 -7.26
C ASN A 367 -10.17 5.03 -7.48
N GLY A 368 -9.93 5.60 -8.67
CA GLY A 368 -8.84 6.54 -8.93
C GLY A 368 -7.72 5.97 -9.77
N TYR A 369 -7.71 4.66 -10.03
CA TYR A 369 -6.71 4.03 -10.89
C TYR A 369 -6.93 4.41 -12.36
N SER A 370 -5.91 4.98 -12.98
CA SER A 370 -5.75 5.17 -14.41
C SER A 370 -4.49 4.43 -14.85
N PHE A 371 -4.64 3.57 -15.83
CA PHE A 371 -3.55 2.72 -16.32
C PHE A 371 -2.89 3.25 -17.59
N SER A 372 -3.35 4.38 -18.13
CA SER A 372 -2.82 4.97 -19.35
C SER A 372 -2.50 6.46 -19.16
N PRO A 373 -1.42 6.98 -19.78
CA PRO A 373 -1.04 8.38 -19.68
C PRO A 373 -1.95 9.33 -20.50
N TYR A 374 -2.95 8.81 -21.22
CA TYR A 374 -3.86 9.59 -22.04
C TYR A 374 -5.09 10.06 -21.24
N THR A 375 -5.51 11.31 -21.46
CA THR A 375 -6.63 11.94 -20.74
C THR A 375 -7.97 11.26 -20.98
N ALA A 376 -8.16 10.62 -22.14
CA ALA A 376 -9.39 9.91 -22.49
C ALA A 376 -9.48 8.50 -21.86
N ALA A 377 -8.41 8.02 -21.24
CA ALA A 377 -8.38 6.72 -20.61
C ALA A 377 -9.39 6.60 -19.45
N GLN A 378 -10.11 5.49 -19.43
CA GLN A 378 -11.07 5.21 -18.37
C GLN A 378 -10.38 5.00 -17.02
N ARG A 379 -10.86 5.71 -16.00
CA ARG A 379 -10.53 5.42 -14.60
C ARG A 379 -11.38 4.29 -14.07
N VAL A 380 -10.78 3.45 -13.25
CA VAL A 380 -11.42 2.27 -12.70
C VAL A 380 -11.20 2.13 -11.20
N PHE A 381 -12.16 1.46 -10.59
CA PHE A 381 -12.09 0.97 -9.23
C PHE A 381 -11.38 -0.39 -9.22
N ASN A 382 -10.74 -0.71 -8.10
CA ASN A 382 -10.29 -2.08 -7.89
C ASN A 382 -11.48 -3.04 -7.83
N THR A 383 -11.42 -4.13 -8.60
CA THR A 383 -12.54 -5.07 -8.71
C THR A 383 -12.83 -5.76 -7.39
N ASN A 384 -11.82 -6.33 -6.73
CA ASN A 384 -12.07 -7.15 -5.54
C ASN A 384 -12.62 -6.34 -4.37
N THR A 385 -12.05 -5.17 -4.06
CA THR A 385 -12.53 -4.33 -2.96
C THR A 385 -13.96 -3.84 -3.21
N CYS A 386 -14.29 -3.53 -4.46
CA CYS A 386 -15.67 -3.26 -4.85
C CYS A 386 -16.61 -4.46 -4.67
N LEU A 387 -16.24 -5.66 -5.14
CA LEU A 387 -17.07 -6.85 -5.01
C LEU A 387 -17.28 -7.23 -3.54
N GLU A 388 -16.23 -7.15 -2.73
CA GLU A 388 -16.28 -7.38 -1.28
C GLU A 388 -17.27 -6.42 -0.62
N TYR A 389 -17.10 -5.12 -0.85
CA TYR A 389 -18.00 -4.09 -0.31
C TYR A 389 -19.45 -4.29 -0.75
N LEU A 390 -19.69 -4.54 -2.05
CA LEU A 390 -21.04 -4.78 -2.58
C LEU A 390 -21.67 -6.03 -1.96
N GLN A 391 -20.90 -7.09 -1.75
CA GLN A 391 -21.39 -8.32 -1.13
C GLN A 391 -21.69 -8.13 0.36
N THR A 392 -20.80 -7.48 1.12
CA THR A 392 -21.02 -7.17 2.55
C THR A 392 -22.25 -6.29 2.72
N LEU A 393 -22.41 -5.29 1.85
CA LEU A 393 -23.59 -4.43 1.85
C LEU A 393 -24.87 -5.21 1.53
N LEU A 394 -24.83 -6.10 0.54
CA LEU A 394 -25.95 -6.96 0.18
C LEU A 394 -26.35 -7.93 1.32
N MET A 395 -25.39 -8.36 2.14
CA MET A 395 -25.61 -9.21 3.32
C MET A 395 -26.04 -8.44 4.57
N ASN A 396 -26.10 -7.09 4.51
CA ASN A 396 -26.31 -6.21 5.67
C ASN A 396 -25.30 -6.44 6.81
N GLU A 397 -24.06 -6.76 6.46
CA GLU A 397 -22.96 -6.92 7.42
C GLU A 397 -22.28 -5.57 7.70
N PRO A 398 -21.59 -5.42 8.86
CA PRO A 398 -20.79 -4.23 9.14
C PRO A 398 -19.69 -4.03 8.09
N ILE A 399 -19.63 -2.83 7.51
CA ILE A 399 -18.66 -2.48 6.47
C ILE A 399 -17.54 -1.65 7.07
N ASN A 400 -16.29 -2.04 6.81
CA ASN A 400 -15.12 -1.19 7.05
C ASN A 400 -14.43 -0.87 5.71
N PRO A 401 -14.70 0.31 5.11
CA PRO A 401 -14.17 0.64 3.80
C PRO A 401 -12.65 0.93 3.81
N SER A 402 -12.09 1.23 4.98
CA SER A 402 -10.66 1.53 5.16
C SER A 402 -9.79 0.28 5.32
N ASN A 403 -10.38 -0.90 5.58
CA ASN A 403 -9.62 -2.13 5.80
C ASN A 403 -10.24 -3.34 5.07
N PRO A 404 -10.23 -3.35 3.73
CA PRO A 404 -10.71 -4.50 2.95
C PRO A 404 -9.83 -5.74 3.19
N SER A 405 -10.42 -6.93 3.16
CA SER A 405 -9.74 -8.20 3.47
C SER A 405 -8.62 -8.54 2.49
N ASN A 406 -8.72 -8.09 1.24
CA ASN A 406 -7.77 -8.37 0.17
C ASN A 406 -7.45 -7.10 -0.62
N TRP A 407 -6.15 -6.88 -0.85
CA TRP A 407 -5.65 -5.58 -1.28
C TRP A 407 -4.91 -5.60 -2.62
N GLU A 408 -4.68 -4.40 -3.19
CA GLU A 408 -4.10 -4.18 -4.52
C GLU A 408 -2.57 -4.27 -4.55
N THR A 409 -1.93 -3.77 -3.49
CA THR A 409 -0.46 -3.77 -3.32
C THR A 409 -0.02 -4.85 -2.35
N SER A 410 0.74 -5.84 -2.83
CA SER A 410 1.47 -6.85 -2.04
C SER A 410 1.98 -6.34 -0.69
N GLU A 411 1.71 -7.02 0.43
CA GLU A 411 2.30 -6.73 1.74
C GLU A 411 3.83 -6.70 1.65
N THR A 412 4.41 -7.67 0.94
CA THR A 412 5.85 -7.69 0.63
C THR A 412 6.28 -6.42 -0.13
N LEU A 413 5.50 -5.96 -1.11
CA LEU A 413 5.84 -4.75 -1.86
C LEU A 413 5.61 -3.49 -1.02
N LEU A 414 4.61 -3.45 -0.12
CA LEU A 414 4.42 -2.34 0.81
C LEU A 414 5.57 -2.23 1.80
N GLN A 415 5.98 -3.35 2.41
CA GLN A 415 7.15 -3.39 3.27
C GLN A 415 8.40 -2.95 2.52
N MET A 416 8.51 -3.33 1.24
CA MET A 416 9.57 -2.88 0.36
C MET A 416 9.54 -1.35 0.16
N LEU A 417 8.38 -0.79 -0.16
CA LEU A 417 8.19 0.66 -0.30
C LEU A 417 8.53 1.38 1.01
N ALA A 418 8.01 0.88 2.13
CA ALA A 418 8.25 1.44 3.45
C ALA A 418 9.73 1.38 3.84
N CYS A 419 10.49 0.37 3.38
CA CYS A 419 11.93 0.22 3.62
C CYS A 419 12.82 1.10 2.74
N SER A 420 12.30 1.67 1.65
CA SER A 420 13.05 2.51 0.72
C SER A 420 12.91 4.00 1.06
N PRO A 421 13.99 4.70 1.45
CA PRO A 421 13.92 6.15 1.71
C PRO A 421 13.39 6.95 0.51
N ILE A 422 13.66 6.47 -0.71
CA ILE A 422 13.20 7.12 -1.95
C ILE A 422 11.68 6.97 -2.11
N ALA A 423 11.16 5.76 -1.89
CA ALA A 423 9.72 5.51 -2.00
C ALA A 423 8.95 6.26 -0.90
N THR A 424 9.51 6.32 0.31
CA THR A 424 8.94 7.13 1.41
C THR A 424 8.93 8.61 1.07
N ASP A 425 10.03 9.19 0.59
CA ASP A 425 10.07 10.61 0.18
C ASP A 425 9.07 10.92 -0.95
N ILE A 426 8.93 10.02 -1.93
CA ILE A 426 7.92 10.16 -3.00
C ILE A 426 6.52 10.21 -2.40
N LEU A 427 6.18 9.27 -1.52
CA LEU A 427 4.83 9.17 -0.96
C LEU A 427 4.51 10.32 0.00
N GLU A 428 5.49 10.86 0.69
CA GLU A 428 5.31 12.08 1.49
C GLU A 428 5.05 13.32 0.64
N LYS A 429 5.75 13.45 -0.49
CA LYS A 429 5.50 14.55 -1.43
C LYS A 429 4.10 14.46 -2.01
N VAL A 430 3.64 13.25 -2.33
CA VAL A 430 2.31 12.99 -2.90
C VAL A 430 1.20 13.09 -1.85
N GLY A 431 1.45 12.66 -0.61
CA GLY A 431 0.53 12.75 0.53
C GLY A 431 0.36 14.16 1.12
N GLY A 432 1.05 15.17 0.56
CA GLY A 432 0.92 16.58 0.92
C GLY A 432 1.72 16.98 2.17
N ARG A 433 2.54 18.04 2.04
CA ARG A 433 3.36 18.58 3.16
C ARG A 433 2.64 19.65 4.01
N ASN A 434 1.68 20.39 3.46
CA ASN A 434 1.17 21.63 4.08
C ASN A 434 -0.38 21.72 4.11
N SER A 435 -0.92 22.30 5.19
CA SER A 435 -2.34 22.56 5.57
C SER A 435 -3.14 21.39 6.19
N ALA A 436 -3.53 21.49 7.46
CA ALA A 436 -4.32 20.46 8.17
C ALA A 436 -5.83 20.46 7.83
N PHE A 437 -6.28 21.32 6.91
CA PHE A 437 -7.68 21.71 6.79
C PHE A 437 -8.25 21.70 5.36
N ASP A 438 -7.47 21.33 4.33
CA ASP A 438 -8.02 21.18 2.97
C ASP A 438 -8.54 19.76 2.77
N SER A 439 -9.79 19.64 2.34
CA SER A 439 -10.51 18.39 2.06
C SER A 439 -9.87 17.54 0.95
N ASP A 440 -8.99 18.10 0.13
CA ASP A 440 -8.23 17.41 -0.93
C ASP A 440 -6.93 16.73 -0.39
N LEU A 441 -7.09 15.92 0.66
CA LEU A 441 -6.04 15.46 1.58
C LEU A 441 -4.92 14.56 0.99
N TRP A 442 -5.04 14.08 -0.26
CA TRP A 442 -4.11 13.09 -0.83
C TRP A 442 -3.88 13.23 -2.35
N HIS A 443 -4.18 14.42 -2.91
CA HIS A 443 -4.15 14.68 -4.34
C HIS A 443 -2.93 15.45 -4.85
N ASN A 444 -1.81 15.48 -4.13
CA ASN A 444 -0.68 16.32 -4.54
C ASN A 444 0.15 15.60 -5.64
N PRO A 445 0.01 15.93 -6.94
CA PRO A 445 0.59 15.10 -7.97
C PRO A 445 2.11 15.30 -8.02
N ILE A 446 2.86 14.22 -8.18
CA ILE A 446 4.30 14.27 -8.40
C ILE A 446 4.60 14.27 -9.90
N LYS A 447 5.40 15.25 -10.32
CA LYS A 447 5.88 15.35 -11.70
C LYS A 447 6.94 14.30 -12.00
N TYR A 448 6.91 13.79 -13.22
CA TYR A 448 7.91 12.93 -13.82
C TYR A 448 8.27 13.42 -15.23
N ASP A 449 9.52 13.20 -15.64
CA ASP A 449 9.97 13.51 -16.99
C ASP A 449 9.80 12.29 -17.89
N THR A 450 10.29 11.13 -17.45
CA THR A 450 10.04 9.84 -18.10
C THR A 450 9.61 8.77 -17.10
N LEU A 451 8.76 7.85 -17.56
CA LEU A 451 8.42 6.63 -16.82
C LEU A 451 8.89 5.42 -17.62
N PRO A 452 9.97 4.75 -17.20
CA PRO A 452 10.43 3.56 -17.90
C PRO A 452 9.35 2.48 -17.86
N LEU A 453 8.94 1.99 -19.04
CA LEU A 453 8.01 0.85 -19.18
C LEU A 453 8.64 -0.48 -18.76
N GLN A 454 9.97 -0.51 -18.61
CA GLN A 454 10.76 -1.66 -18.16
C GLN A 454 11.90 -1.18 -17.26
N PHE A 455 12.15 -1.90 -16.18
CA PHE A 455 13.27 -1.64 -15.27
C PHE A 455 13.78 -2.95 -14.66
N ARG A 456 15.04 -2.95 -14.22
CA ARG A 456 15.67 -4.04 -13.49
C ARG A 456 15.55 -3.77 -12.00
N PHE A 457 15.53 -4.84 -11.20
CA PHE A 457 15.60 -4.69 -9.74
C PHE A 457 16.87 -3.99 -9.27
N SER A 458 17.98 -4.11 -10.03
CA SER A 458 19.21 -3.34 -9.80
C SER A 458 19.01 -1.84 -9.89
N ASP A 459 17.96 -1.39 -10.58
CA ASP A 459 17.64 0.03 -10.78
C ASP A 459 16.82 0.57 -9.59
N LEU A 460 16.32 -0.31 -8.71
CA LEU A 460 15.65 0.05 -7.45
C LEU A 460 16.65 0.15 -6.26
N LYS A 461 17.90 0.54 -6.53
CA LYS A 461 18.92 0.75 -5.48
C LYS A 461 18.73 2.08 -4.75
N LYS A 462 19.31 2.18 -3.54
CA LYS A 462 19.17 3.29 -2.58
C LYS A 462 19.68 4.68 -3.06
N ASP A 463 20.27 4.82 -4.25
CA ASP A 463 20.76 6.13 -4.74
C ASP A 463 19.60 6.98 -5.28
N ALA A 464 19.16 7.95 -4.47
CA ALA A 464 18.03 8.83 -4.74
C ALA A 464 18.20 9.75 -5.96
N THR A 465 19.44 10.03 -6.37
CA THR A 465 19.70 10.98 -7.47
C THR A 465 19.61 10.34 -8.86
N ARG A 466 19.67 9.01 -8.95
CA ARG A 466 19.71 8.28 -10.23
C ARG A 466 18.51 7.37 -10.49
N ASN A 467 17.75 7.00 -9.45
CA ASN A 467 16.79 5.90 -9.54
C ASN A 467 15.31 6.30 -9.34
N LYS A 468 15.02 7.61 -9.25
CA LYS A 468 13.66 8.10 -8.96
C LYS A 468 12.62 7.61 -9.98
N GLU A 469 12.93 7.65 -11.27
CA GLU A 469 12.00 7.22 -12.34
C GLU A 469 11.68 5.72 -12.27
N ALA A 470 12.68 4.88 -11.95
CA ALA A 470 12.47 3.45 -11.72
C ALA A 470 11.55 3.19 -10.53
N TRP A 471 11.71 3.94 -9.44
CA TRP A 471 10.80 3.89 -8.29
C TRP A 471 9.38 4.34 -8.63
N LEU A 472 9.21 5.43 -9.39
CA LEU A 472 7.91 5.90 -9.83
C LEU A 472 7.20 4.84 -10.70
N SER A 473 7.91 4.26 -11.68
CA SER A 473 7.38 3.15 -12.48
C SER A 473 7.03 1.94 -11.64
N PHE A 474 7.93 1.53 -10.73
CA PHE A 474 7.67 0.40 -9.83
C PHE A 474 6.41 0.62 -8.99
N MET A 475 6.29 1.78 -8.36
CA MET A 475 5.15 2.15 -7.52
C MET A 475 3.84 2.19 -8.31
N ARG A 476 3.87 2.65 -9.57
CA ARG A 476 2.72 2.63 -10.48
C ARG A 476 2.25 1.19 -10.74
N TYR A 477 3.16 0.32 -11.16
CA TYR A 477 2.84 -1.08 -11.43
C TYR A 477 2.39 -1.85 -10.18
N ALA A 478 2.99 -1.56 -9.04
CA ALA A 478 2.63 -2.16 -7.75
C ALA A 478 1.25 -1.72 -7.24
N GLY A 479 0.67 -0.64 -7.77
CA GLY A 479 -0.61 -0.08 -7.34
C GLY A 479 -0.50 1.04 -6.29
N GLY A 480 0.72 1.45 -5.92
CA GLY A 480 0.96 2.55 -4.99
C GLY A 480 0.74 3.94 -5.60
N LEU A 481 0.93 4.09 -6.91
CA LEU A 481 0.69 5.32 -7.66
C LEU A 481 -0.14 5.05 -8.92
N THR A 482 -0.72 6.12 -9.47
CA THR A 482 -1.53 6.11 -10.69
C THR A 482 -1.32 7.39 -11.50
N TYR A 483 -1.62 7.39 -12.80
CA TYR A 483 -1.64 8.61 -13.60
C TYR A 483 -2.65 9.63 -13.04
N ALA A 484 -2.20 10.88 -12.86
CA ALA A 484 -2.99 11.96 -12.28
C ALA A 484 -4.12 12.42 -13.21
N LYS A 485 -5.16 13.05 -12.66
CA LYS A 485 -6.34 13.50 -13.45
C LYS A 485 -6.02 14.67 -14.37
N GLU A 486 -5.25 15.64 -13.88
CA GLU A 486 -4.99 16.90 -14.58
C GLU A 486 -3.99 16.74 -15.73
N GLU A 487 -2.83 16.14 -15.48
CA GLU A 487 -1.77 15.92 -16.48
C GLU A 487 -1.27 14.46 -16.44
N PRO A 488 -2.07 13.46 -16.89
CA PRO A 488 -1.72 12.05 -16.78
C PRO A 488 -0.38 11.69 -17.43
N GLY A 489 -0.01 12.35 -18.53
CA GLY A 489 1.28 12.15 -19.22
C GLY A 489 2.50 12.78 -18.54
N LYS A 490 2.34 13.47 -17.41
CA LYS A 490 3.44 14.15 -16.69
C LYS A 490 3.39 14.02 -15.17
N GLN A 491 2.27 13.54 -14.63
CA GLN A 491 2.02 13.54 -13.20
C GLN A 491 1.46 12.19 -12.72
N LEU A 492 1.94 11.76 -11.55
CA LEU A 492 1.42 10.62 -10.80
C LEU A 492 0.82 11.08 -9.48
N GLN A 493 -0.14 10.34 -8.94
CA GLN A 493 -0.75 10.57 -7.63
C GLN A 493 -1.03 9.24 -6.92
N ILE A 494 -1.39 9.30 -5.63
CA ILE A 494 -1.94 8.13 -4.93
C ILE A 494 -3.39 7.93 -5.43
N PRO A 495 -3.82 6.69 -5.73
CA PRO A 495 -5.13 6.44 -6.35
C PRO A 495 -6.31 6.72 -5.43
N ASN A 496 -6.23 6.33 -4.14
CA ASN A 496 -7.34 6.42 -3.20
C ASN A 496 -6.87 6.35 -1.73
N LEU A 497 -7.84 6.54 -0.84
CA LEU A 497 -7.66 6.53 0.61
C LEU A 497 -7.10 5.20 1.15
N VAL A 498 -7.56 4.06 0.64
CA VAL A 498 -7.06 2.73 1.07
C VAL A 498 -5.56 2.63 0.81
N GLN A 499 -5.09 3.07 -0.35
CA GLN A 499 -3.67 3.01 -0.67
C GLN A 499 -2.83 3.97 0.18
N VAL A 500 -3.35 5.15 0.56
CA VAL A 500 -2.71 6.05 1.54
C VAL A 500 -2.53 5.32 2.88
N GLN A 501 -3.62 4.76 3.41
CA GLN A 501 -3.63 4.12 4.72
C GLN A 501 -2.70 2.92 4.78
N ARG A 502 -2.71 2.08 3.74
CA ARG A 502 -1.86 0.90 3.72
C ARG A 502 -0.38 1.24 3.68
N PHE A 503 0.00 2.28 2.94
CA PHE A 503 1.38 2.73 2.96
C PHE A 503 1.77 3.28 4.34
N ALA A 504 0.93 4.13 4.92
CA ALA A 504 1.14 4.68 6.25
C ALA A 504 1.30 3.57 7.30
N MET A 505 0.44 2.56 7.28
CA MET A 505 0.53 1.37 8.14
C MET A 505 1.85 0.61 7.91
N ALA A 506 2.26 0.38 6.66
CA ALA A 506 3.52 -0.31 6.38
C ALA A 506 4.74 0.46 6.89
N VAL A 507 4.72 1.79 6.84
CA VAL A 507 5.78 2.63 7.41
C VAL A 507 5.75 2.61 8.94
N LEU A 508 4.56 2.67 9.54
CA LEU A 508 4.38 2.52 10.99
C LEU A 508 4.91 1.16 11.48
N ASP A 509 4.56 0.07 10.80
CA ASP A 509 5.01 -1.29 11.09
C ASP A 509 6.53 -1.43 10.96
N ARG A 510 7.15 -0.77 9.94
CA ARG A 510 8.62 -0.70 9.82
C ARG A 510 9.26 -0.14 11.09
N TYR A 511 8.66 0.88 11.70
CA TYR A 511 9.13 1.48 12.95
C TYR A 511 8.55 0.81 14.20
N GLN A 512 7.87 -0.34 14.04
CA GLN A 512 7.23 -1.11 15.12
C GLN A 512 6.20 -0.29 15.91
N LEU A 513 5.57 0.67 15.25
CA LEU A 513 4.52 1.51 15.81
C LEU A 513 3.15 0.95 15.45
N ARG A 514 2.48 0.31 16.41
CA ARG A 514 1.10 -0.13 16.17
C ARG A 514 0.15 1.06 16.29
N VAL A 515 -0.78 1.18 15.36
CA VAL A 515 -1.85 2.21 15.40
C VAL A 515 -2.57 2.20 16.75
N MET A 516 -2.93 1.01 17.25
CA MET A 516 -3.57 0.82 18.56
C MET A 516 -2.74 1.39 19.73
N ASP A 517 -1.42 1.31 19.65
CA ASP A 517 -0.53 1.82 20.71
C ASP A 517 -0.56 3.35 20.75
N ILE A 518 -0.59 3.99 19.57
CA ILE A 518 -0.69 5.44 19.42
C ILE A 518 -2.07 5.91 19.87
N GLU A 519 -3.15 5.27 19.41
CA GLU A 519 -4.52 5.60 19.79
C GLU A 519 -4.74 5.51 21.31
N GLU A 520 -4.25 4.45 21.93
CA GLU A 520 -4.35 4.28 23.39
C GLU A 520 -3.49 5.33 24.13
N GLY A 521 -2.30 5.68 23.61
CA GLY A 521 -1.50 6.77 24.16
C GLY A 521 -2.22 8.12 24.09
N LEU A 522 -2.85 8.42 22.96
CA LEU A 522 -3.65 9.64 22.78
C LEU A 522 -4.89 9.64 23.67
N ARG A 523 -5.56 8.49 23.83
CA ARG A 523 -6.68 8.32 24.76
C ARG A 523 -6.25 8.60 26.20
N LYS A 524 -5.10 8.08 26.64
CA LYS A 524 -4.55 8.33 27.97
C LYS A 524 -4.20 9.79 28.20
N ILE A 525 -3.61 10.45 27.21
CA ILE A 525 -3.41 11.91 27.23
C ILE A 525 -4.74 12.62 27.43
N ALA A 526 -5.73 12.35 26.57
CA ALA A 526 -7.02 13.03 26.60
C ALA A 526 -7.83 12.80 27.89
N THR A 527 -7.70 11.63 28.52
CA THR A 527 -8.52 11.24 29.69
C THR A 527 -7.82 11.46 31.03
N THR A 528 -6.52 11.22 31.12
CA THR A 528 -5.76 11.21 32.38
C THR A 528 -4.56 12.16 32.39
N GLY A 529 -4.18 12.70 31.23
CA GLY A 529 -2.94 13.47 31.07
C GLY A 529 -1.67 12.63 31.09
N ASP A 530 -1.77 11.30 31.02
CA ASP A 530 -0.62 10.39 31.00
C ASP A 530 0.04 10.37 29.61
N ILE A 531 1.28 10.87 29.56
CA ILE A 531 2.11 10.94 28.35
C ILE A 531 3.02 9.71 28.16
N SER A 532 3.07 8.80 29.13
CA SER A 532 4.06 7.71 29.20
C SER A 532 4.05 6.81 27.97
N GLN A 533 2.85 6.44 27.50
CA GLN A 533 2.67 5.54 26.38
C GLN A 533 3.02 6.21 25.05
N LEU A 534 2.66 7.48 24.88
CA LEU A 534 3.01 8.23 23.68
C LEU A 534 4.52 8.43 23.56
N LEU A 535 5.18 8.77 24.68
CA LEU A 535 6.65 8.84 24.74
C LEU A 535 7.28 7.48 24.45
N GLY A 536 6.63 6.37 24.84
CA GLY A 536 7.10 5.02 24.54
C GLY A 536 7.04 4.69 23.05
N CYS A 537 5.96 5.10 22.37
CA CYS A 537 5.87 5.07 20.92
C CYS A 537 7.00 5.90 20.29
N TYR A 538 7.25 7.10 20.80
CA TYR A 538 8.34 7.93 20.30
C TYR A 538 9.73 7.31 20.50
N GLU A 539 10.00 6.73 21.68
CA GLU A 539 11.27 6.05 21.96
C GLU A 539 11.54 4.94 20.94
N ARG A 540 10.51 4.16 20.61
CA ARG A 540 10.60 3.07 19.63
C ARG A 540 10.87 3.59 18.22
N LEU A 541 10.12 4.60 17.78
CA LEU A 541 10.35 5.27 16.49
C LEU A 541 11.77 5.79 16.39
N MET A 542 12.19 6.56 17.40
CA MET A 542 13.52 7.16 17.46
C MET A 542 14.62 6.11 17.40
N SER A 543 14.48 5.00 18.15
CA SER A 543 15.48 3.93 18.17
C SER A 543 15.64 3.20 16.84
N GLN A 544 14.54 3.04 16.09
CA GLN A 544 14.56 2.42 14.75
C GLN A 544 14.99 3.39 13.64
N ARG A 545 14.71 4.68 13.80
CA ARG A 545 15.01 5.75 12.84
C ARG A 545 16.47 6.22 12.95
N ASP A 546 16.95 6.44 14.17
CA ASP A 546 18.22 7.13 14.43
C ASP A 546 19.37 6.13 14.45
N VAL A 547 19.68 5.56 13.28
CA VAL A 547 20.65 4.46 13.13
C VAL A 547 21.93 4.86 12.41
N ASP A 548 22.03 6.07 11.84
CA ASP A 548 23.25 6.59 11.23
C ASP A 548 23.97 7.61 12.13
N TYR A 549 25.25 7.86 11.86
CA TYR A 549 26.09 8.72 12.70
C TYR A 549 25.55 10.15 12.88
N SER A 550 25.00 10.75 11.82
CA SER A 550 24.44 12.10 11.84
C SER A 550 23.12 12.19 12.61
N ASP A 551 22.41 11.06 12.79
CA ASP A 551 21.12 11.07 13.46
C ASP A 551 21.21 11.36 14.97
N PHE A 552 22.38 11.15 15.56
CA PHE A 552 22.64 11.42 16.98
C PHE A 552 22.95 12.89 17.28
N ASP A 553 23.00 13.75 16.26
CA ASP A 553 23.26 15.19 16.42
C ASP A 553 21.99 16.03 16.64
N LYS A 554 20.82 15.39 16.69
CA LYS A 554 19.52 16.01 16.95
C LYS A 554 19.50 16.77 18.29
N ASN A 555 18.81 17.90 18.29
CA ASN A 555 18.63 18.78 19.45
C ASN A 555 17.18 18.70 19.99
N GLU A 556 16.87 19.48 21.03
CA GLU A 556 15.53 19.54 21.65
C GLU A 556 14.42 19.80 20.63
N GLU A 557 14.62 20.77 19.75
CA GLU A 557 13.65 21.14 18.71
C GLU A 557 13.38 19.99 17.73
N HIS A 558 14.41 19.30 17.24
CA HIS A 558 14.23 18.17 16.33
C HIS A 558 13.36 17.07 16.95
N HIS A 559 13.56 16.77 18.23
CA HIS A 559 12.80 15.73 18.92
C HIS A 559 11.38 16.17 19.26
N ARG A 560 11.22 17.39 19.79
CA ARG A 560 9.93 18.03 20.08
C ARG A 560 9.05 18.08 18.83
N ASP A 561 9.58 18.62 17.74
CA ASP A 561 8.85 18.77 16.49
C ASP A 561 8.51 17.39 15.90
N SER A 562 9.42 16.42 16.00
CA SER A 562 9.13 15.05 15.59
C SER A 562 8.00 14.42 16.40
N ILE A 563 7.96 14.58 17.73
CA ILE A 563 6.84 14.10 18.55
C ILE A 563 5.55 14.80 18.12
N TYR A 564 5.60 16.13 17.99
CA TYR A 564 4.45 16.94 17.64
C TYR A 564 3.83 16.52 16.30
N TYR A 565 4.65 16.51 15.25
CA TYR A 565 4.20 16.24 13.88
C TYR A 565 3.88 14.77 13.64
N THR A 566 4.60 13.83 14.26
CA THR A 566 4.39 12.41 14.01
C THR A 566 3.28 11.81 14.89
N LEU A 567 3.13 12.26 16.13
CA LEU A 567 2.26 11.59 17.11
C LEU A 567 1.13 12.47 17.65
N LEU A 568 1.29 13.80 17.69
CA LEU A 568 0.34 14.71 18.36
C LEU A 568 -0.49 15.59 17.44
N ARG A 569 -0.29 15.57 16.12
CA ARG A 569 -1.07 16.37 15.15
C ARG A 569 -2.51 15.86 14.99
N ASN A 570 -3.21 15.63 16.08
CA ASN A 570 -4.58 15.13 16.18
C ASN A 570 -5.56 16.32 16.20
N PRO A 571 -6.64 16.34 15.40
CA PRO A 571 -7.66 17.39 15.45
C PRO A 571 -8.30 17.60 16.84
N LEU A 572 -8.30 16.56 17.68
CA LEU A 572 -8.85 16.57 19.04
C LEU A 572 -7.88 17.11 20.10
N LEU A 573 -6.60 17.34 19.75
CA LEU A 573 -5.59 17.90 20.65
C LEU A 573 -5.01 19.18 20.03
N GLN A 574 -5.12 20.30 20.73
CA GLN A 574 -4.49 21.55 20.27
C GLN A 574 -3.09 21.63 20.86
N GLY A 575 -2.14 21.01 20.15
CA GLY A 575 -0.73 21.11 20.48
C GLY A 575 -0.08 22.35 19.86
N HIS A 576 0.65 23.12 20.66
CA HIS A 576 1.41 24.28 20.23
C HIS A 576 2.88 24.15 20.65
N VAL A 577 3.78 24.37 19.68
CA VAL A 577 5.22 24.41 19.88
C VAL A 577 5.66 25.87 19.99
N ASN A 578 6.43 26.22 21.03
CA ASN A 578 6.97 27.56 21.17
C ASN A 578 8.42 27.61 20.66
N GLY A 579 8.71 28.51 19.73
CA GLY A 579 10.05 28.77 19.22
C GLY A 579 10.77 29.84 20.03
N ASP A 580 11.84 29.44 20.71
CA ASP A 580 12.97 30.25 21.18
C ASP A 580 12.68 31.68 21.70
N ASN A 581 12.00 31.78 22.84
CA ASN A 581 11.99 32.99 23.68
C ASN A 581 11.75 32.68 25.18
N GLY A 582 12.42 31.65 25.73
CA GLY A 582 12.35 31.33 27.16
C GLY A 582 10.97 30.87 27.64
N GLN A 583 10.22 30.19 26.77
CA GLN A 583 8.88 29.64 27.02
C GLN A 583 8.93 28.11 27.03
N ILE A 584 7.88 27.49 27.57
CA ILE A 584 7.63 26.04 27.58
C ILE A 584 7.74 25.47 26.16
N ASP A 585 8.48 24.36 25.99
CA ASP A 585 8.72 23.78 24.67
C ASP A 585 7.45 23.31 23.95
N LEU A 586 6.57 22.59 24.64
CA LEU A 586 5.35 22.04 24.06
C LEU A 586 4.17 22.16 25.03
N VAL A 587 3.06 22.71 24.53
CA VAL A 587 1.78 22.79 25.24
C VAL A 587 0.77 21.94 24.49
N ILE A 588 0.03 21.09 25.20
CA ILE A 588 -1.06 20.26 24.66
C ILE A 588 -2.33 20.63 25.40
N GLU A 589 -3.29 21.20 24.69
CA GLU A 589 -4.60 21.51 25.22
C GLU A 589 -5.59 20.40 24.84
N ILE A 590 -6.40 20.00 25.81
CA ILE A 590 -7.43 18.97 25.67
C ILE A 590 -8.79 19.65 25.88
N PRO A 591 -9.43 20.13 24.80
CA PRO A 591 -10.65 20.97 24.92
C PRO A 591 -11.80 20.26 25.65
N SER A 592 -11.91 18.94 25.50
CA SER A 592 -12.99 18.14 26.08
C SER A 592 -12.95 18.06 27.62
N THR A 593 -11.78 18.26 28.24
CA THR A 593 -11.58 18.18 29.70
C THR A 593 -11.09 19.49 30.31
N SER A 594 -10.84 20.52 29.49
CA SER A 594 -10.12 21.74 29.89
C SER A 594 -8.77 21.44 30.57
N ASN A 595 -8.14 20.31 30.22
CA ASN A 595 -6.82 19.96 30.73
C ASN A 595 -5.73 20.52 29.81
N THR A 596 -4.64 21.01 30.39
CA THR A 596 -3.46 21.46 29.67
C THR A 596 -2.24 20.67 30.15
N ILE A 597 -1.44 20.17 29.22
CA ILE A 597 -0.17 19.51 29.50
C ILE A 597 0.95 20.40 28.99
N ILE A 598 1.92 20.68 29.84
CA ILE A 598 3.13 21.42 29.48
C ILE A 598 4.33 20.49 29.58
N ILE A 599 5.16 20.47 28.54
CA ILE A 599 6.33 19.60 28.45
C ILE A 599 7.55 20.45 28.17
N GLU A 600 8.57 20.28 29.02
CA GLU A 600 9.93 20.78 28.80
C GLU A 600 10.80 19.61 28.33
N PHE A 601 11.48 19.78 27.20
CA PHE A 601 12.39 18.79 26.63
C PHE A 601 13.82 19.11 27.01
N LYS A 602 14.60 18.06 27.29
CA LYS A 602 16.05 18.15 27.38
C LYS A 602 16.68 17.01 26.60
N VAL A 603 17.72 17.32 25.81
CA VAL A 603 18.41 16.30 25.00
C VAL A 603 19.87 16.17 25.44
N ILE A 604 20.29 14.94 25.69
CA ILE A 604 21.69 14.59 25.96
C ILE A 604 22.21 13.78 24.78
N LYS A 605 23.08 14.37 23.98
CA LYS A 605 23.69 13.67 22.84
C LYS A 605 24.57 12.51 23.32
N ILE A 606 24.57 11.42 22.54
CA ILE A 606 25.28 10.17 22.86
C ILE A 606 26.77 10.40 23.12
N ASP A 607 27.38 11.39 22.44
CA ASP A 607 28.79 11.70 22.57
C ASP A 607 29.17 12.12 23.97
N PHE A 608 28.29 12.84 24.68
CA PHE A 608 28.57 13.37 26.01
C PHE A 608 28.45 12.32 27.12
N LEU A 609 27.99 11.11 26.81
CA LEU A 609 27.83 10.04 27.79
C LEU A 609 29.14 9.27 27.99
N ASN A 610 29.51 9.07 29.25
CA ASN A 610 30.62 8.20 29.65
C ASN A 610 30.13 6.75 29.79
N ILE A 611 29.85 6.11 28.66
CA ILE A 611 29.40 4.72 28.55
C ILE A 611 30.31 3.93 27.62
N ALA A 612 30.31 2.60 27.75
CA ALA A 612 31.10 1.72 26.91
C ALA A 612 30.69 1.84 25.43
N GLY A 613 31.68 1.77 24.53
CA GLY A 613 31.46 1.84 23.08
C GLY A 613 32.59 2.59 22.38
N ALA A 614 33.12 2.00 21.32
CA ALA A 614 34.21 2.61 20.54
C ALA A 614 33.75 3.75 19.62
N ASP A 615 32.44 3.83 19.34
CA ASP A 615 31.80 4.78 18.44
C ASP A 615 30.35 5.06 18.89
N ARG A 616 29.67 6.01 18.23
CA ARG A 616 28.30 6.42 18.54
C ARG A 616 27.32 5.24 18.51
N LEU A 617 27.45 4.32 17.54
CA LEU A 617 26.55 3.18 17.38
C LEU A 617 26.70 2.16 18.51
N ARG A 618 27.93 1.83 18.89
CA ARG A 618 28.21 0.91 20.00
C ARG A 618 27.80 1.51 21.35
N LYS A 619 27.97 2.82 21.52
CA LYS A 619 27.45 3.54 22.68
C LYS A 619 25.93 3.47 22.73
N ALA A 620 25.25 3.68 21.60
CA ALA A 620 23.80 3.57 21.49
C ALA A 620 23.31 2.15 21.86
N SER A 621 23.93 1.09 21.33
CA SER A 621 23.62 -0.30 21.71
C SER A 621 23.87 -0.58 23.20
N THR A 622 24.90 0.03 23.79
CA THR A 622 25.16 -0.08 25.23
C THR A 622 24.05 0.60 26.03
N LEU A 623 23.62 1.79 25.61
CA LEU A 623 22.55 2.55 26.25
C LEU A 623 21.18 1.86 26.15
N GLU A 624 20.88 1.20 25.02
CA GLU A 624 19.68 0.38 24.84
C GLU A 624 19.54 -0.71 25.92
N GLY A 625 20.67 -1.29 26.35
CA GLY A 625 20.72 -2.36 27.34
C GLY A 625 20.38 -1.94 28.78
N TYR A 626 20.25 -0.65 29.08
CA TYR A 626 19.84 -0.18 30.40
C TYR A 626 18.35 -0.44 30.63
N SER A 627 18.02 -1.15 31.72
CA SER A 627 16.66 -1.58 32.06
C SER A 627 16.01 -0.81 33.22
N SER A 628 16.74 0.11 33.87
CA SER A 628 16.20 1.00 34.91
C SER A 628 16.45 2.48 34.59
N ALA A 629 15.45 3.31 34.88
CA ALA A 629 15.55 4.76 34.77
C ALA A 629 16.66 5.29 35.69
N ASP A 630 16.78 4.72 36.89
CA ASP A 630 17.82 5.08 37.86
C ASP A 630 19.23 4.80 37.29
N ASP A 631 19.42 3.66 36.63
CA ASP A 631 20.74 3.31 36.06
C ASP A 631 21.15 4.30 34.96
N VAL A 632 20.20 4.73 34.13
CA VAL A 632 20.44 5.75 33.10
C VAL A 632 20.75 7.10 33.77
N LEU A 633 19.99 7.47 34.80
CA LEU A 633 20.17 8.71 35.55
C LEU A 633 21.53 8.81 36.26
N GLN A 634 22.13 7.68 36.64
CA GLN A 634 23.46 7.62 37.25
C GLN A 634 24.60 7.69 36.23
N ILE A 635 24.34 7.64 34.92
CA ILE A 635 25.38 7.78 33.89
C ILE A 635 26.08 9.13 34.07
N LEU A 636 27.42 9.09 34.07
CA LEU A 636 28.26 10.28 34.16
C LEU A 636 28.44 10.94 32.79
N PHE A 637 28.52 12.27 32.78
CA PHE A 637 29.00 12.99 31.60
C PHE A 637 30.50 12.77 31.42
N GLY A 638 30.92 12.57 30.17
CA GLY A 638 32.32 12.39 29.79
C GLY A 638 33.16 13.63 30.11
N SER A 639 34.46 13.43 30.30
CA SER A 639 35.40 14.50 30.64
C SER A 639 35.53 15.59 29.57
N TRP A 640 35.07 15.33 28.35
CA TRP A 640 35.03 16.26 27.23
C TRP A 640 33.79 17.17 27.22
N ASP A 641 32.78 16.89 28.05
CA ASP A 641 31.68 17.81 28.29
C ASP A 641 32.08 18.84 29.35
N ILE A 642 32.76 19.90 28.94
CA ILE A 642 33.39 20.88 29.85
C ILE A 642 32.38 21.50 30.83
N ILE A 643 31.09 21.53 30.46
CA ILE A 643 30.02 22.15 31.25
C ILE A 643 29.46 21.17 32.30
N ARG A 644 29.29 19.90 31.94
CA ARG A 644 28.60 18.90 32.78
C ARG A 644 29.52 17.81 33.35
N ALA A 645 30.79 17.76 32.96
CA ALA A 645 31.76 16.73 33.32
C ALA A 645 31.78 16.43 34.83
N GLY A 646 31.83 15.14 35.15
CA GLY A 646 31.88 14.65 36.53
C GLY A 646 30.54 14.62 37.27
N ASN A 647 29.47 15.20 36.70
CA ASN A 647 28.11 15.02 37.21
C ASN A 647 27.47 13.78 36.58
N SER A 648 26.60 13.11 37.34
CA SER A 648 25.59 12.19 36.78
C SER A 648 24.45 12.98 36.11
N ILE A 649 23.68 12.36 35.22
CA ILE A 649 22.48 12.97 34.62
C ILE A 649 21.54 13.53 35.68
N ILE A 650 21.21 12.77 36.74
CA ILE A 650 20.32 13.26 37.81
C ILE A 650 20.88 14.45 38.58
N ARG A 651 22.20 14.46 38.81
CA ARG A 651 22.87 15.60 39.45
C ARG A 651 22.73 16.84 38.58
N TRP A 652 22.99 16.73 37.28
CA TRP A 652 22.83 17.85 36.34
C TRP A 652 21.39 18.38 36.31
N ILE A 653 20.39 17.50 36.28
CA ILE A 653 18.96 17.87 36.32
C ILE A 653 18.62 18.70 37.57
N THR A 654 19.19 18.33 38.71
CA THR A 654 18.87 18.88 40.04
C THR A 654 19.78 20.04 40.48
N LEU A 655 20.78 20.43 39.69
CA LEU A 655 21.62 21.59 39.99
C LEU A 655 20.80 22.89 40.04
N PRO A 656 21.22 23.89 40.85
CA PRO A 656 20.66 25.23 40.76
C PRO A 656 20.80 25.78 39.35
N GLY A 657 19.69 26.22 38.74
CA GLY A 657 19.65 26.66 37.34
C GLY A 657 19.66 25.52 36.31
N GLY A 658 19.59 24.26 36.75
CA GLY A 658 19.43 23.09 35.89
C GLY A 658 17.99 22.89 35.41
N PRO A 659 17.73 21.85 34.61
CA PRO A 659 16.43 21.54 34.03
C PRO A 659 15.23 21.56 35.00
N ALA A 660 15.39 21.03 36.21
CA ALA A 660 14.30 21.02 37.20
C ALA A 660 13.94 22.44 37.66
N ALA A 661 14.94 23.30 37.87
CA ALA A 661 14.73 24.69 38.26
C ALA A 661 14.11 25.51 37.12
N GLN A 662 14.48 25.21 35.88
CA GLN A 662 13.90 25.83 34.68
C GLN A 662 12.40 25.53 34.58
N LEU A 663 12.00 24.26 34.61
CA LEU A 663 10.58 23.88 34.57
C LEU A 663 9.79 24.47 35.77
N ALA A 664 10.37 24.46 36.97
CA ALA A 664 9.76 25.08 38.15
C ALA A 664 9.58 26.61 37.99
N SER A 665 10.48 27.28 37.26
CA SER A 665 10.34 28.71 36.96
C SER A 665 9.16 28.99 36.03
N TYR A 666 8.91 28.12 35.04
CA TYR A 666 7.75 28.20 34.16
C TYR A 666 6.46 27.90 34.91
N TRP A 667 6.46 26.86 35.74
CA TRP A 667 5.32 26.49 36.59
C TRP A 667 4.85 27.68 37.42
N ASN A 668 5.78 28.40 38.08
CA ASN A 668 5.48 29.56 38.90
C ASN A 668 5.31 30.87 38.11
N GLY A 669 5.45 30.82 36.78
CA GLY A 669 5.34 31.98 35.91
C GLY A 669 3.89 32.39 35.63
N PRO A 670 3.68 33.63 35.15
CA PRO A 670 2.34 34.16 34.86
C PRO A 670 1.60 33.37 33.77
N GLN A 671 2.32 32.80 32.80
CA GLN A 671 1.73 32.01 31.71
C GLN A 671 1.02 30.75 32.23
N VAL A 672 1.68 29.96 33.10
CA VAL A 672 1.09 28.74 33.66
C VAL A 672 0.04 29.08 34.73
N ALA A 673 0.18 30.20 35.41
CA ALA A 673 -0.87 30.70 36.32
C ALA A 673 -2.17 31.01 35.57
N ASP A 674 -2.08 31.61 34.37
CA ASP A 674 -3.24 31.85 33.50
C ASP A 674 -3.87 30.54 33.02
N MET A 675 -3.07 29.58 32.54
CA MET A 675 -3.56 28.25 32.16
C MET A 675 -4.26 27.53 33.32
N ARG A 676 -3.72 27.62 34.54
CA ARG A 676 -4.32 27.05 35.76
C ARG A 676 -5.64 27.72 36.16
N SER A 677 -5.89 28.95 35.71
CA SER A 677 -7.18 29.62 35.90
C SER A 677 -8.25 29.11 34.94
N GLN A 678 -7.85 28.53 33.81
CA GLN A 678 -8.71 28.02 32.74
C GLN A 678 -8.99 26.51 32.88
N GLY A 679 -8.17 25.77 33.62
CA GLY A 679 -8.39 24.36 33.91
C GLY A 679 -7.23 23.67 34.64
N HIS A 680 -7.18 22.33 34.58
CA HIS A 680 -6.12 21.58 35.25
C HIS A 680 -4.85 21.53 34.39
N VAL A 681 -3.70 21.85 35.00
CA VAL A 681 -2.41 21.85 34.29
C VAL A 681 -1.50 20.77 34.86
N SER A 682 -0.92 19.96 33.97
CA SER A 682 0.14 18.99 34.31
C SER A 682 1.44 19.39 33.64
N ALA A 683 2.54 19.38 34.39
CA ALA A 683 3.86 19.76 33.90
C ALA A 683 4.82 18.58 33.93
N PHE A 684 5.55 18.37 32.83
CA PHE A 684 6.49 17.27 32.69
C PHE A 684 7.85 17.76 32.21
N LEU A 685 8.91 17.21 32.81
CA LEU A 685 10.26 17.27 32.27
C LEU A 685 10.53 15.95 31.53
N VAL A 686 10.82 16.04 30.23
CA VAL A 686 11.16 14.90 29.37
C VAL A 686 12.63 15.00 28.97
N VAL A 687 13.41 13.96 29.27
CA VAL A 687 14.84 13.91 28.99
C VAL A 687 15.11 12.78 28.00
N ILE A 688 15.58 13.15 26.80
CA ILE A 688 15.96 12.23 25.75
C ILE A 688 17.47 12.01 25.84
N VAL A 689 17.86 10.76 26.08
CA VAL A 689 19.25 10.36 26.32
C VAL A 689 19.74 9.55 25.12
N GLY A 690 20.75 10.08 24.43
CA GLY A 690 21.50 9.41 23.37
C GLY A 690 20.67 8.95 22.17
N SER A 691 19.52 9.58 21.91
CA SER A 691 18.52 9.11 20.94
C SER A 691 18.14 7.64 21.12
N ARG A 692 18.12 7.13 22.37
CA ARG A 692 17.79 5.74 22.70
C ARG A 692 16.88 5.54 23.90
N LYS A 693 16.92 6.45 24.89
CA LYS A 693 16.07 6.37 26.08
C LYS A 693 15.32 7.67 26.28
N VAL A 694 14.07 7.58 26.65
CA VAL A 694 13.21 8.71 27.00
C VAL A 694 12.81 8.54 28.46
N LEU A 695 13.30 9.46 29.29
CA LEU A 695 12.95 9.58 30.69
C LEU A 695 11.93 10.71 30.85
N PHE A 696 10.97 10.56 31.75
CA PHE A 696 10.08 11.66 32.09
C PHE A 696 9.78 11.71 33.58
N SER A 697 9.52 12.91 34.09
CA SER A 697 9.08 13.14 35.46
C SER A 697 8.01 14.23 35.47
N ARG A 698 6.94 14.02 36.24
CA ARG A 698 5.94 15.04 36.51
C ARG A 698 6.46 16.03 37.56
N LEU A 699 6.06 17.28 37.45
CA LEU A 699 6.23 18.30 38.49
C LEU A 699 4.99 18.29 39.39
N ASN A 700 5.19 18.14 40.70
CA ASN A 700 4.10 18.23 41.67
C ASN A 700 3.70 19.69 41.95
N ASP A 701 2.60 19.87 42.68
CA ASP A 701 2.06 21.20 43.01
C ASP A 701 3.06 22.08 43.80
N ASN A 702 4.01 21.47 44.51
CA ASN A 702 5.06 22.16 45.26
C ASN A 702 6.24 22.60 44.37
N GLY A 703 6.17 22.37 43.06
CA GLY A 703 7.24 22.71 42.12
C GLY A 703 8.46 21.79 42.21
N GLN A 704 8.29 20.56 42.69
CA GLN A 704 9.33 19.54 42.76
C GLN A 704 9.05 18.40 41.78
N LEU A 705 10.10 17.87 41.16
CA LEU A 705 9.98 16.70 40.30
C LEU A 705 9.69 15.46 41.16
N GLU A 706 8.77 14.63 40.66
CA GLU A 706 8.53 13.28 41.16
C GLU A 706 9.67 12.33 40.72
N ASN A 707 9.48 11.03 40.92
CA ASN A 707 10.43 10.03 40.42
C ASN A 707 10.41 10.00 38.89
N PHE A 708 11.60 9.90 38.29
CA PHE A 708 11.71 9.68 36.86
C PHE A 708 11.29 8.26 36.51
N ASN A 709 10.53 8.14 35.43
CA ASN A 709 10.12 6.88 34.85
C ASN A 709 10.67 6.78 33.43
N PHE A 710 10.84 5.55 32.94
CA PHE A 710 10.96 5.35 31.51
C PHE A 710 9.63 5.61 30.85
N ALA A 711 9.69 6.18 29.64
CA ALA A 711 8.62 6.05 28.68
C ALA A 711 8.22 4.57 28.57
N CYS A 712 6.94 4.25 28.73
CA CYS A 712 6.53 2.86 28.90
C CYS A 712 6.70 2.10 27.57
N PRO A 713 7.61 1.11 27.48
CA PRO A 713 7.61 0.21 26.34
C PRO A 713 6.42 -0.72 26.56
N ILE A 714 5.37 -0.58 25.75
CA ILE A 714 4.17 -1.41 25.91
C ILE A 714 4.58 -2.90 25.93
N SER A 715 4.11 -3.58 26.98
CA SER A 715 4.10 -5.04 27.11
C SER A 715 3.43 -5.68 25.90
N GLY A 716 4.11 -6.64 25.28
CA GLY A 716 3.59 -7.46 24.19
C GLY A 716 2.33 -8.22 24.56
#